data_AF-A0A9P3BIY8-F1
#
_entry.id   AF-A0A9P3BIY8-F1
#
_cell.length_a   1.000
_cell.length_b   1.000
_cell.length_c   1.000
_cell.angle_alpha   90.00
_cell.angle_beta   90.00
_cell.angle_gamma   90.00
#
_symmetry.space_group_name_H-M   'P 1'
#
loop_
_entity.id
_entity.type
_entity.pdbx_description
1 polymer ?
#
loop_
_entity_poly.entity_id
_entity_poly.type
_entity_poly.pdbx_seq_one_letter_code
_entity_poly.pdbx_strand_id
1 'polypeptide(L)'
;MSSGTLYIRDSRTSAEYVIPVRRNAVSAMDFKRIKAPAAGADRADQVASGLRVHDPGLQNTTVVETSISFSDHEKGLLLFRGYTLEQLWDSDFEDMLHLLVWGSYPTASQKKELSRKLAEEMAMVPKSVHRTIATLPRTTSPLPLMLVGLSACLAYVPESIPASTKPDLYQSNSREVDRAIIRTVAAYAVVFGLVSCHRRGIPFAQPSRDKPFLENLFQTAGLVDPTTGRPDPTKLSCFRRFAMLNADHGMALSVFSALVTASSLTDPMSCVITAIGAAFGPLHFGATESANLALREIGTPEKVPNFIEEVKQGKRRLFGYGHRSYKGVDPRVAPIRSILKDLDTSSNSLLKVAERIEQVASADEYFKSRGLYPNADFYGNFVFTGIGFEPDMIPAAMMAQRIMGVMAHWREYMWQSSISQPPATESTPLLSSHPNSQRYSVFTNGQKRLIILAAALASSFSPFSANIYYPSLNSIAADLHVTSSQINLTITTYMVFLRPLSFASFQVIVTHWRQICQGLAPSFMGSFADQAGRRPAYILCFAIYIIGNIALALQHNYVALLILRAVQSCGSSGTVALASAVAADVIISAERGMYMGITSLGNILAPSLGPILGGFLSQYFGWQAIFWFLFLAAITFFIPLFLFFPETCRAIVGDGSIPATGWNQSVWNRWHKQHATTTSNCDVEGSPDTCREVHPAPQKRSITFPNPLSTLRLLFQLPTGPLVLANGIVFASYYSVTAGIPSQFKAIYGLSDLGIGLSFIPAGLGSLVSATFNGLIVDWNYIRLRRKTGEPISKDQKQDHGAFPIERARLQIGLPMTFAAALSVAWYGALIESKPALSVALVLVFLISFCITAAYNVMNVLIVDLYYTTPATAMAANNLVRCFLGAAATAVIHPMIQKWGNQTTYWAVAGAMLSLAFPMKAIIPSVLFTALSSAHWALLPGTPTLQMRYPSTPWISPGDTIKQPDALPIPCISTLNLNAARTYLLLFVDIDVVLESCSTTVLHWYQPHMRASATSRCNDNKKGWLVNRTSTGAEYIAPQSPPYTRHRYVYLLYEQDPNYVFPECFGHIFPKTREGRGGFDIKQFVEVAGLRAPVAGNFFYVDNDAAPTTTASGGLVPTTTWFRSAPCRTEEPKSTGFIPMEADYGVDQQQVVI
;
A
#
# COMPACT_ATOMS: atom_id res chain seq x y z
N MET A 1 29.80 34.33 -6.17
CA MET A 1 30.24 32.94 -6.51
C MET A 1 30.57 32.89 -7.98
N SER A 2 31.62 32.17 -8.37
CA SER A 2 32.04 32.02 -9.77
C SER A 2 31.04 31.20 -10.59
N SER A 3 30.97 31.48 -11.89
CA SER A 3 30.31 30.64 -12.89
C SER A 3 31.34 30.25 -13.95
N GLY A 4 31.10 29.16 -14.66
CA GLY A 4 32.05 28.61 -15.62
C GLY A 4 31.53 27.34 -16.28
N THR A 5 32.46 26.48 -16.69
CA THR A 5 32.14 25.25 -17.43
C THR A 5 32.97 24.09 -16.90
N LEU A 6 32.31 22.98 -16.58
CA LEU A 6 32.92 21.72 -16.19
C LEU A 6 32.95 20.79 -17.41
N TYR A 7 34.17 20.39 -17.80
CA TYR A 7 34.41 19.41 -18.86
C TYR A 7 34.59 18.04 -18.22
N ILE A 8 33.81 17.05 -18.67
CA ILE A 8 33.83 15.68 -18.14
C ILE A 8 34.09 14.73 -19.29
N ARG A 9 35.12 13.90 -19.18
CA ARG A 9 35.39 12.79 -20.11
C ARG A 9 35.06 11.47 -19.42
N ASP A 10 34.06 10.75 -19.94
CA ASP A 10 33.72 9.42 -19.44
C ASP A 10 34.67 8.38 -20.04
N SER A 11 35.61 7.87 -19.25
CA SER A 11 36.62 6.90 -19.70
C SER A 11 36.00 5.59 -20.24
N ARG A 12 34.77 5.26 -19.85
CA ARG A 12 34.09 4.01 -20.25
C ARG A 12 33.54 4.08 -21.67
N THR A 13 33.19 5.28 -22.14
CA THR A 13 32.62 5.53 -23.48
C THR A 13 33.51 6.39 -24.36
N SER A 14 34.58 6.97 -23.79
CA SER A 14 35.39 8.07 -24.35
C SER A 14 34.61 9.32 -24.75
N ALA A 15 33.34 9.44 -24.34
CA ALA A 15 32.51 10.60 -24.64
C ALA A 15 32.86 11.78 -23.73
N GLU A 16 32.86 13.00 -24.30
CA GLU A 16 33.07 14.25 -23.58
C GLU A 16 31.76 15.01 -23.41
N TYR A 17 31.58 15.57 -22.23
CA TYR A 17 30.37 16.26 -21.79
C TYR A 17 30.72 17.62 -21.20
N VAL A 18 29.85 18.58 -21.46
CA VAL A 18 29.99 19.97 -21.02
C VAL A 18 28.82 20.30 -20.09
N ILE A 19 29.12 20.56 -18.83
CA ILE A 19 28.16 20.91 -17.78
C ILE A 19 28.39 22.36 -17.33
N PRO A 20 27.37 23.23 -17.35
CA PRO A 20 27.53 24.61 -16.88
C PRO A 20 27.67 24.65 -15.35
N VAL A 21 28.71 25.33 -14.87
CA VAL A 21 28.86 25.69 -13.45
C VAL A 21 28.17 27.03 -13.22
N ARG A 22 27.13 27.05 -12.38
CA ARG A 22 26.40 28.25 -12.00
C ARG A 22 26.61 28.49 -10.51
N ARG A 23 27.19 29.63 -10.14
CA ARG A 23 27.44 30.01 -8.73
C ARG A 23 28.16 28.91 -7.93
N ASN A 24 29.23 28.35 -8.49
CA ASN A 24 30.02 27.25 -7.91
C ASN A 24 29.24 25.94 -7.65
N ALA A 25 28.10 25.73 -8.33
CA ALA A 25 27.34 24.50 -8.31
C ALA A 25 27.05 23.99 -9.74
N VAL A 26 26.80 22.69 -9.86
CA VAL A 26 26.34 22.03 -11.09
C VAL A 26 24.98 21.38 -10.83
N SER A 27 24.11 21.32 -11.84
CA SER A 27 22.82 20.64 -11.67
C SER A 27 23.03 19.12 -11.64
N ALA A 28 22.54 18.46 -10.59
CA ALA A 28 22.53 16.99 -10.53
C ALA A 28 21.78 16.35 -11.73
N MET A 29 20.85 17.10 -12.34
CA MET A 29 20.11 16.68 -13.53
C MET A 29 20.98 16.67 -14.81
N ASP A 30 22.08 17.42 -14.87
CA ASP A 30 22.95 17.44 -16.04
C ASP A 30 23.70 16.12 -16.23
N PHE A 31 24.04 15.43 -15.13
CA PHE A 31 24.67 14.11 -15.15
C PHE A 31 23.78 13.03 -15.80
N LYS A 32 22.45 13.26 -15.90
CA LYS A 32 21.55 12.34 -16.62
C LYS A 32 21.87 12.18 -18.11
N ARG A 33 22.64 13.12 -18.68
CA ARG A 33 23.13 13.07 -20.08
C ARG A 33 24.27 12.05 -20.25
N ILE A 34 25.00 11.73 -19.19
CA ILE A 34 26.10 10.76 -19.18
C ILE A 34 25.50 9.36 -19.00
N LYS A 35 25.81 8.43 -19.90
CA LYS A 35 25.24 7.07 -19.89
C LYS A 35 26.33 6.02 -19.91
N ALA A 36 26.12 4.91 -19.20
CA ALA A 36 27.02 3.77 -19.22
C ALA A 36 27.09 3.12 -20.62
N PRO A 37 28.18 2.40 -20.96
CA PRO A 37 28.33 1.74 -22.25
C PRO A 37 27.18 0.78 -22.57
N ALA A 38 26.82 0.70 -23.85
CA ALA A 38 25.76 -0.18 -24.33
C ALA A 38 26.17 -1.67 -24.38
N ALA A 39 27.46 -1.94 -24.56
CA ALA A 39 28.04 -3.29 -24.67
C ALA A 39 28.95 -3.60 -23.47
N GLY A 40 28.85 -4.81 -22.93
CA GLY A 40 29.72 -5.33 -21.85
C GLY A 40 29.47 -4.77 -20.44
N ALA A 41 28.82 -3.61 -20.29
CA ALA A 41 28.55 -3.01 -18.98
C ALA A 41 27.47 -3.76 -18.17
N ASP A 42 27.54 -3.65 -16.84
CA ASP A 42 26.50 -4.17 -15.95
C ASP A 42 25.16 -3.46 -16.23
N ARG A 43 24.08 -4.24 -16.25
CA ARG A 43 22.71 -3.73 -16.34
C ARG A 43 22.32 -2.87 -15.12
N ALA A 44 23.07 -2.90 -14.02
CA ALA A 44 22.94 -1.96 -12.90
C ALA A 44 23.35 -0.52 -13.27
N ASP A 45 24.29 -0.36 -14.21
CA ASP A 45 24.78 0.95 -14.68
C ASP A 45 23.87 1.60 -15.73
N GLN A 46 23.00 0.81 -16.37
CA GLN A 46 22.07 1.25 -17.42
C GLN A 46 20.78 1.85 -16.85
N VAL A 47 20.93 2.84 -15.97
CA VAL A 47 19.80 3.62 -15.41
C VAL A 47 19.21 4.52 -16.51
N ALA A 48 17.89 4.52 -16.68
CA ALA A 48 17.22 5.31 -17.73
C ALA A 48 17.48 6.83 -17.64
N SER A 49 17.76 7.31 -16.43
CA SER A 49 18.18 8.68 -16.11
C SER A 49 19.72 8.87 -16.07
N GLY A 50 20.52 8.01 -16.72
CA GLY A 50 21.98 8.20 -16.82
C GLY A 50 22.73 8.14 -15.48
N LEU A 51 23.88 8.83 -15.42
CA LEU A 51 24.78 8.84 -14.26
C LEU A 51 24.11 9.53 -13.06
N ARG A 52 24.16 8.86 -11.90
CA ARG A 52 23.61 9.34 -10.64
C ARG A 52 24.71 9.94 -9.77
N VAL A 53 24.42 11.05 -9.11
CA VAL A 53 25.26 11.58 -8.02
C VAL A 53 24.94 10.80 -6.75
N HIS A 54 25.96 10.23 -6.11
CA HIS A 54 25.84 9.53 -4.84
C HIS A 54 26.48 10.37 -3.72
N ASP A 55 25.64 11.10 -2.96
CA ASP A 55 26.07 11.97 -1.87
C ASP A 55 25.28 11.69 -0.57
N PRO A 56 25.66 10.64 0.20
CA PRO A 56 24.97 10.26 1.43
C PRO A 56 24.98 11.37 2.49
N GLY A 57 23.80 11.85 2.86
CA GLY A 57 23.64 12.95 3.81
C GLY A 57 23.86 14.35 3.21
N LEU A 58 23.90 14.46 1.87
CA LEU A 58 23.97 15.70 1.12
C LEU A 58 25.19 16.55 1.52
N GLN A 59 26.36 15.93 1.64
CA GLN A 59 27.59 16.55 2.14
C GLN A 59 28.15 17.59 1.18
N ASN A 60 27.90 17.45 -0.12
CA ASN A 60 28.34 18.37 -1.17
C ASN A 60 27.20 18.74 -2.15
N THR A 61 25.95 18.63 -1.72
CA THR A 61 24.75 18.91 -2.54
C THR A 61 23.98 20.12 -2.02
N THR A 62 23.98 21.21 -2.79
CA THR A 62 23.06 22.34 -2.57
C THR A 62 21.66 21.98 -3.08
N VAL A 63 20.68 21.91 -2.18
CA VAL A 63 19.31 21.45 -2.50
C VAL A 63 18.31 22.56 -2.85
N VAL A 64 18.59 23.80 -2.47
CA VAL A 64 17.73 24.96 -2.75
C VAL A 64 18.59 26.22 -2.91
N GLU A 65 18.20 27.11 -3.80
CA GLU A 65 18.73 28.49 -3.83
C GLU A 65 17.94 29.32 -2.80
N THR A 66 18.64 30.00 -1.90
CA THR A 66 18.03 30.82 -0.85
C THR A 66 18.70 32.18 -0.74
N SER A 67 17.90 33.17 -0.36
CA SER A 67 18.30 34.56 -0.13
C SER A 67 18.16 34.99 1.34
N ILE A 68 17.88 34.04 2.25
CA ILE A 68 17.53 34.29 3.66
C ILE A 68 18.76 34.51 4.54
N SER A 69 19.72 33.59 4.50
CA SER A 69 20.94 33.65 5.30
C SER A 69 22.16 33.20 4.51
N PHE A 70 23.35 33.66 4.95
CA PHE A 70 24.64 33.26 4.40
C PHE A 70 25.65 33.12 5.53
N SER A 71 26.49 32.08 5.46
CA SER A 71 27.57 31.84 6.42
C SER A 71 28.90 31.64 5.69
N ASP A 72 29.90 32.45 6.02
CA ASP A 72 31.30 32.23 5.65
C ASP A 72 32.00 31.48 6.79
N HIS A 73 32.36 30.24 6.49
CA HIS A 73 32.85 29.28 7.47
C HIS A 73 34.35 29.38 7.75
N GLU A 74 35.08 30.10 6.90
CA GLU A 74 36.50 30.39 7.04
C GLU A 74 36.71 31.73 7.75
N LYS A 75 35.88 32.72 7.43
CA LYS A 75 35.96 34.07 8.01
C LYS A 75 35.09 34.29 9.24
N GLY A 76 34.25 33.32 9.60
CA GLY A 76 33.33 33.44 10.73
C GLY A 76 32.29 34.54 10.49
N LEU A 77 31.76 34.67 9.28
CA LEU A 77 30.70 35.64 8.99
C LEU A 77 29.34 34.94 9.00
N LEU A 78 28.34 35.54 9.66
CA LEU A 78 26.94 35.13 9.56
C LEU A 78 26.11 36.35 9.16
N LEU A 79 25.37 36.23 8.06
CA LEU A 79 24.50 37.27 7.52
C LEU A 79 23.05 36.80 7.45
N PHE A 80 22.13 37.70 7.76
CA PHE A 80 20.69 37.51 7.59
C PHE A 80 20.16 38.61 6.67
N ARG A 81 19.63 38.25 5.49
CA ARG A 81 19.26 39.20 4.42
C ARG A 81 20.35 40.24 4.08
N GLY A 82 21.62 39.89 4.28
CA GLY A 82 22.78 40.78 4.08
C GLY A 82 23.19 41.61 5.30
N TYR A 83 22.41 41.62 6.38
CA TYR A 83 22.75 42.28 7.64
C TYR A 83 23.64 41.38 8.51
N THR A 84 24.61 42.00 9.17
CA THR A 84 25.51 41.36 10.15
C THR A 84 24.84 41.16 11.51
N LEU A 85 25.40 40.28 12.35
CA LEU A 85 24.89 40.06 13.71
C LEU A 85 24.95 41.32 14.56
N GLU A 86 25.99 42.13 14.39
CA GLU A 86 26.23 43.40 15.07
C GLU A 86 25.12 44.41 14.75
N GLN A 87 24.65 44.46 13.50
CA GLN A 87 23.57 45.34 13.06
C GLN A 87 22.18 44.90 13.57
N LEU A 88 22.00 43.61 13.89
CA LEU A 88 20.74 43.04 14.35
C LEU A 88 20.70 42.80 15.87
N TRP A 89 21.77 43.14 16.59
CA TRP A 89 21.91 42.82 18.02
C TRP A 89 20.79 43.42 18.89
N ASP A 90 20.34 44.62 18.53
CA ASP A 90 19.27 45.35 19.21
C ASP A 90 17.88 45.20 18.58
N SER A 91 17.73 44.31 17.58
CA SER A 91 16.44 43.99 16.96
C SER A 91 15.53 43.17 17.89
N ASP A 92 14.22 43.42 17.83
CA ASP A 92 13.21 42.58 18.48
C ASP A 92 12.86 41.34 17.63
N PHE A 93 12.11 40.41 18.22
CA PHE A 93 11.62 39.24 17.49
C PHE A 93 10.77 39.62 16.28
N GLU A 94 9.89 40.61 16.41
CA GLU A 94 9.08 41.12 15.31
C GLU A 94 9.93 41.77 14.20
N ASP A 95 11.06 42.41 14.55
CA ASP A 95 11.98 42.97 13.56
C ASP A 95 12.64 41.87 12.74
N MET A 96 13.15 40.85 13.43
CA MET A 96 13.88 39.74 12.83
C MET A 96 12.97 38.80 12.03
N LEU A 97 11.78 38.48 12.56
CA LEU A 97 10.76 37.73 11.84
C LEU A 97 10.34 38.49 10.57
N HIS A 98 10.13 39.82 10.67
CA HIS A 98 9.76 40.61 9.50
C HIS A 98 10.87 40.61 8.43
N LEU A 99 12.12 40.83 8.84
CA LEU A 99 13.29 40.81 7.97
C LEU A 99 13.45 39.46 7.26
N LEU A 100 13.44 38.35 7.98
CA LEU A 100 13.66 37.03 7.38
C LEU A 100 12.52 36.64 6.43
N VAL A 101 11.26 36.78 6.86
CA VAL A 101 10.09 36.27 6.13
C VAL A 101 9.71 37.16 4.94
N TRP A 102 9.69 38.49 5.10
CA TRP A 102 9.29 39.43 4.04
C TRP A 102 10.47 40.11 3.32
N GLY A 103 11.70 39.94 3.80
CA GLY A 103 12.93 40.37 3.10
C GLY A 103 13.34 41.81 3.35
N SER A 104 12.63 42.56 4.20
CA SER A 104 12.92 43.96 4.52
C SER A 104 12.79 44.23 6.02
N TYR A 105 13.60 45.15 6.55
CA TYR A 105 13.47 45.61 7.94
C TYR A 105 12.15 46.39 8.10
N PRO A 106 11.34 46.14 9.14
CA PRO A 106 10.03 46.77 9.26
C PRO A 106 10.11 48.25 9.62
N THR A 107 9.15 49.03 9.12
CA THR A 107 8.82 50.33 9.71
C THR A 107 8.17 50.14 11.08
N ALA A 108 8.20 51.18 11.94
CA ALA A 108 7.55 51.14 13.25
C ALA A 108 6.05 50.77 13.20
N SER A 109 5.35 51.15 12.11
CA SER A 109 3.96 50.76 11.88
C SER A 109 3.82 49.27 11.58
N GLN A 110 4.65 48.72 10.68
CA GLN A 110 4.67 47.28 10.36
C GLN A 110 5.03 46.42 11.57
N LYS A 111 6.02 46.85 12.38
CA LYS A 111 6.40 46.18 13.62
C LYS A 111 5.24 46.09 14.60
N LYS A 112 4.57 47.22 14.87
CA LYS A 112 3.40 47.29 15.77
C LYS A 112 2.24 46.42 15.26
N GLU A 113 1.98 46.44 13.96
CA GLU A 113 0.93 45.65 13.32
C GLU A 113 1.23 44.13 13.35
N LEU A 114 2.47 43.72 13.14
CA LEU A 114 2.90 42.32 13.26
C LEU A 114 2.78 41.84 14.71
N SER A 115 3.22 42.64 15.68
CA SER A 115 3.10 42.33 17.11
C SER A 115 1.63 42.15 17.54
N ARG A 116 0.74 43.07 17.12
CA ARG A 116 -0.71 42.98 17.32
C ARG A 116 -1.30 41.69 16.74
N LYS A 117 -0.99 41.38 15.47
CA LYS A 117 -1.49 40.17 14.79
C LYS A 117 -1.03 38.88 15.45
N LEU A 118 0.23 38.81 15.89
CA LEU A 118 0.75 37.67 16.65
C LEU A 118 -0.02 37.49 17.97
N ALA A 119 -0.19 38.56 18.74
CA ALA A 119 -0.93 38.51 20.01
C ALA A 119 -2.41 38.15 19.83
N GLU A 120 -3.04 38.56 18.73
CA GLU A 120 -4.40 38.18 18.36
C GLU A 120 -4.53 36.69 18.02
N GLU A 121 -3.70 36.13 17.14
CA GLU A 121 -3.74 34.70 16.81
C GLU A 121 -3.34 33.84 18.04
N MET A 122 -2.46 34.33 18.93
CA MET A 122 -2.16 33.64 20.20
C MET A 122 -3.41 33.53 21.09
N ALA A 123 -4.24 34.58 21.14
CA ALA A 123 -5.49 34.56 21.90
C ALA A 123 -6.60 33.69 21.26
N MET A 124 -6.43 33.23 20.01
CA MET A 124 -7.41 32.37 19.32
C MET A 124 -7.18 30.86 19.52
N VAL A 125 -6.08 30.45 20.17
CA VAL A 125 -5.76 29.03 20.37
C VAL A 125 -6.85 28.35 21.23
N PRO A 126 -7.53 27.29 20.73
CA PRO A 126 -8.70 26.75 21.40
C PRO A 126 -8.43 26.06 22.75
N LYS A 127 -9.35 26.25 23.72
CA LYS A 127 -9.35 25.58 25.05
C LYS A 127 -9.37 24.04 25.00
N SER A 128 -9.64 23.45 23.84
CA SER A 128 -9.48 22.01 23.57
C SER A 128 -8.01 21.61 23.50
N VAL A 129 -7.14 22.40 22.86
CA VAL A 129 -5.68 22.17 22.81
C VAL A 129 -5.10 22.12 24.23
N HIS A 130 -5.55 23.03 25.11
CA HIS A 130 -5.22 23.02 26.53
C HIS A 130 -5.62 21.69 27.19
N ARG A 131 -6.83 21.20 26.91
CA ARG A 131 -7.33 19.92 27.45
C ARG A 131 -6.55 18.73 26.91
N THR A 132 -6.24 18.69 25.62
CA THR A 132 -5.45 17.60 24.99
C THR A 132 -4.07 17.47 25.63
N ILE A 133 -3.37 18.60 25.87
CA ILE A 133 -2.08 18.57 26.60
C ILE A 133 -2.31 18.15 28.06
N ALA A 134 -3.34 18.67 28.72
CA ALA A 134 -3.64 18.37 30.13
C ALA A 134 -4.04 16.91 30.40
N THR A 135 -4.55 16.17 29.42
CA THR A 135 -4.87 14.72 29.57
C THR A 135 -3.64 13.81 29.52
N LEU A 136 -2.49 14.31 29.10
CA LEU A 136 -1.25 13.53 29.04
C LEU A 136 -0.50 13.59 30.39
N PRO A 137 0.39 12.63 30.69
CA PRO A 137 1.19 12.66 31.92
C PRO A 137 2.14 13.86 31.96
N ARG A 138 2.24 14.55 33.10
CA ARG A 138 3.21 15.65 33.32
C ARG A 138 4.67 15.23 33.15
N THR A 139 4.96 13.94 33.31
CA THR A 139 6.27 13.31 33.09
C THR A 139 6.62 13.10 31.62
N THR A 140 5.70 13.37 30.69
CA THR A 140 5.97 13.27 29.24
C THR A 140 7.05 14.27 28.83
N SER A 141 7.97 13.84 27.96
CA SER A 141 8.98 14.72 27.36
C SER A 141 8.31 15.90 26.62
N PRO A 142 8.88 17.12 26.66
CA PRO A 142 8.30 18.30 26.02
C PRO A 142 7.97 18.13 24.54
N LEU A 143 8.86 17.50 23.75
CA LEU A 143 8.70 17.47 22.29
C LEU A 143 7.48 16.65 21.82
N PRO A 144 7.19 15.45 22.34
CA PRO A 144 5.90 14.78 22.12
C PRO A 144 4.68 15.65 22.46
N LEU A 145 4.72 16.42 23.56
CA LEU A 145 3.62 17.32 23.94
C LEU A 145 3.49 18.48 22.94
N MET A 146 4.60 19.03 22.42
CA MET A 146 4.59 20.04 21.35
C MET A 146 3.96 19.49 20.06
N LEU A 147 4.29 18.27 19.66
CA LEU A 147 3.72 17.62 18.47
C LEU A 147 2.21 17.45 18.62
N VAL A 148 1.74 16.89 19.75
CA VAL A 148 0.31 16.71 20.03
C VAL A 148 -0.43 18.05 20.08
N GLY A 149 0.15 19.06 20.73
CA GLY A 149 -0.44 20.41 20.82
C GLY A 149 -0.59 21.08 19.46
N LEU A 150 0.42 20.99 18.59
CA LEU A 150 0.36 21.56 17.24
C LEU A 150 -0.56 20.77 16.31
N SER A 151 -0.58 19.44 16.37
CA SER A 151 -1.58 18.64 15.64
C SER A 151 -3.01 18.95 16.10
N ALA A 152 -3.21 19.21 17.39
CA ALA A 152 -4.50 19.67 17.91
C ALA A 152 -4.85 21.08 17.41
N CYS A 153 -3.89 22.01 17.35
CA CYS A 153 -4.12 23.33 16.72
C CYS A 153 -4.55 23.19 15.26
N LEU A 154 -3.84 22.38 14.45
CA LEU A 154 -4.13 22.16 13.03
C LEU A 154 -5.54 21.58 12.82
N ALA A 155 -5.98 20.66 13.67
CA ALA A 155 -7.33 20.08 13.62
C ALA A 155 -8.47 21.10 13.84
N TYR A 156 -8.17 22.28 14.42
CA TYR A 156 -9.13 23.38 14.56
C TYR A 156 -9.13 24.37 13.39
N VAL A 157 -8.20 24.24 12.45
CA VAL A 157 -8.08 25.10 11.26
C VAL A 157 -8.02 24.27 9.97
N PRO A 158 -9.02 23.41 9.69
CA PRO A 158 -9.02 22.56 8.50
C PRO A 158 -8.96 23.36 7.19
N GLU A 159 -9.38 24.64 7.19
CA GLU A 159 -9.26 25.55 6.05
C GLU A 159 -7.81 25.90 5.68
N SER A 160 -6.85 25.60 6.57
CA SER A 160 -5.42 25.71 6.29
C SER A 160 -4.81 24.45 5.65
N ILE A 161 -5.56 23.35 5.55
CA ILE A 161 -5.08 22.09 4.96
C ILE A 161 -5.35 22.13 3.45
N PRO A 162 -4.32 22.19 2.57
CA PRO A 162 -4.53 22.39 1.13
C PRO A 162 -5.29 21.24 0.47
N ALA A 163 -5.03 19.99 0.87
CA ALA A 163 -5.75 18.82 0.36
C ALA A 163 -7.28 18.88 0.65
N SER A 164 -7.68 19.45 1.79
CA SER A 164 -9.09 19.55 2.20
C SER A 164 -9.78 20.85 1.74
N THR A 165 -9.03 21.80 1.19
CA THR A 165 -9.52 23.17 0.92
C THR A 165 -9.23 23.62 -0.51
N LYS A 166 -7.96 23.66 -0.91
CA LYS A 166 -7.50 24.08 -2.23
C LYS A 166 -6.04 23.63 -2.44
N PRO A 167 -5.71 22.77 -3.42
CA PRO A 167 -4.34 22.26 -3.59
C PRO A 167 -3.26 23.34 -3.78
N ASP A 168 -3.59 24.45 -4.44
CA ASP A 168 -2.71 25.58 -4.71
C ASP A 168 -2.93 26.76 -3.72
N LEU A 169 -3.50 26.52 -2.53
CA LEU A 169 -3.84 27.54 -1.51
C LEU A 169 -2.70 28.55 -1.28
N TYR A 170 -1.50 28.03 -1.04
CA TYR A 170 -0.31 28.82 -0.69
C TYR A 170 0.51 29.29 -1.89
N GLN A 171 0.25 28.76 -3.09
CA GLN A 171 0.89 29.22 -4.33
C GLN A 171 0.10 30.34 -5.00
N SER A 172 -1.22 30.39 -4.79
CA SER A 172 -2.11 31.34 -5.47
C SER A 172 -2.45 32.59 -4.66
N ASN A 173 -2.24 32.60 -3.34
CA ASN A 173 -2.65 33.73 -2.48
C ASN A 173 -1.64 34.04 -1.37
N SER A 174 -0.86 35.12 -1.56
CA SER A 174 0.11 35.62 -0.58
C SER A 174 -0.49 36.00 0.78
N ARG A 175 -1.77 36.38 0.82
CA ARG A 175 -2.44 36.73 2.08
C ARG A 175 -2.65 35.49 2.97
N GLU A 176 -2.95 34.33 2.38
CA GLU A 176 -3.07 33.09 3.15
C GLU A 176 -1.70 32.53 3.55
N VAL A 177 -0.66 32.73 2.73
CA VAL A 177 0.74 32.44 3.10
C VAL A 177 1.15 33.21 4.34
N ASP A 178 1.01 34.54 4.31
CA ASP A 178 1.40 35.43 5.41
C ASP A 178 0.54 35.17 6.67
N ARG A 179 -0.77 34.91 6.50
CA ARG A 179 -1.68 34.54 7.60
C ARG A 179 -1.30 33.21 8.25
N ALA A 180 -1.02 32.18 7.46
CA ALA A 180 -0.68 30.85 7.97
C ALA A 180 0.66 30.86 8.72
N ILE A 181 1.61 31.69 8.30
CA ILE A 181 2.87 31.92 9.04
C ILE A 181 2.61 32.55 10.40
N ILE A 182 1.87 33.67 10.46
CA ILE A 182 1.57 34.37 11.73
C ILE A 182 0.83 33.42 12.69
N ARG A 183 -0.19 32.71 12.20
CA ARG A 183 -0.93 31.70 12.96
C ARG A 183 -0.03 30.59 13.48
N THR A 184 0.91 30.09 12.67
CA THR A 184 1.81 29.00 13.07
C THR A 184 2.80 29.45 14.15
N VAL A 185 3.37 30.65 14.02
CA VAL A 185 4.26 31.24 15.04
C VAL A 185 3.52 31.49 16.35
N ALA A 186 2.30 32.02 16.28
CA ALA A 186 1.44 32.23 17.44
C ALA A 186 1.04 30.92 18.13
N ALA A 187 0.56 29.93 17.37
CA ALA A 187 0.19 28.62 17.89
C ALA A 187 1.38 27.91 18.56
N TYR A 188 2.58 28.03 17.99
CA TYR A 188 3.81 27.48 18.59
C TYR A 188 4.06 28.08 19.97
N ALA A 189 4.00 29.41 20.13
CA ALA A 189 4.26 30.08 21.40
C ALA A 189 3.24 29.72 22.50
N VAL A 190 1.97 29.53 22.14
CA VAL A 190 0.93 29.09 23.09
C VAL A 190 1.11 27.63 23.48
N VAL A 191 1.34 26.73 22.52
CA VAL A 191 1.61 25.31 22.80
C VAL A 191 2.86 25.17 23.66
N PHE A 192 3.92 25.92 23.37
CA PHE A 192 5.13 25.99 24.20
C PHE A 192 4.83 26.40 25.65
N GLY A 193 4.03 27.45 25.83
CA GLY A 193 3.59 27.90 27.15
C GLY A 193 2.77 26.85 27.90
N LEU A 194 1.84 26.19 27.20
CA LEU A 194 1.02 25.10 27.74
C LEU A 194 1.86 23.90 28.19
N VAL A 195 2.85 23.50 27.40
CA VAL A 195 3.78 22.41 27.75
C VAL A 195 4.61 22.77 28.98
N SER A 196 5.21 23.97 29.01
CA SER A 196 5.96 24.46 30.18
C SER A 196 5.11 24.45 31.46
N CYS A 197 3.91 25.05 31.40
CA CYS A 197 3.01 25.13 32.55
C CYS A 197 2.50 23.76 33.00
N HIS A 198 2.10 22.89 32.06
CA HIS A 198 1.61 21.55 32.35
C HIS A 198 2.65 20.70 33.10
N ARG A 199 3.90 20.67 32.60
CA ARG A 199 4.99 19.89 33.22
C ARG A 199 5.33 20.39 34.61
N ARG A 200 5.47 21.71 34.78
CA ARG A 200 5.72 22.37 36.07
C ARG A 200 4.51 22.35 37.01
N GLY A 201 3.33 21.95 36.53
CA GLY A 201 2.10 21.87 37.31
C GLY A 201 1.50 23.21 37.70
N ILE A 202 1.88 24.30 37.03
CA ILE A 202 1.44 25.67 37.32
C ILE A 202 0.27 26.09 36.40
N PRO A 203 -0.59 27.05 36.83
CA PRO A 203 -1.66 27.57 35.98
C PRO A 203 -1.12 28.27 34.73
N PHE A 204 -1.76 28.02 33.58
CA PHE A 204 -1.45 28.71 32.33
C PHE A 204 -2.02 30.14 32.34
N ALA A 205 -1.16 31.14 32.15
CA ALA A 205 -1.56 32.54 31.95
C ALA A 205 -1.93 32.78 30.48
N GLN A 206 -3.06 33.46 30.25
CA GLN A 206 -3.49 33.84 28.90
C GLN A 206 -2.55 34.91 28.29
N PRO A 207 -2.35 34.92 26.96
CA PRO A 207 -1.61 35.98 26.28
C PRO A 207 -2.36 37.31 26.35
N SER A 208 -1.63 38.42 26.43
CA SER A 208 -2.14 39.79 26.38
C SER A 208 -2.02 40.37 24.98
N ARG A 209 -3.03 41.13 24.54
CA ARG A 209 -3.02 41.81 23.24
C ARG A 209 -2.07 43.00 23.16
N ASP A 210 -1.66 43.54 24.32
CA ASP A 210 -0.87 44.77 24.42
C ASP A 210 0.63 44.50 24.57
N LYS A 211 1.05 43.22 24.54
CA LYS A 211 2.42 42.77 24.80
C LYS A 211 3.13 42.23 23.55
N PRO A 212 4.44 42.49 23.38
CA PRO A 212 5.25 41.88 22.33
C PRO A 212 5.29 40.35 22.39
N PHE A 213 5.64 39.71 21.28
CA PHE A 213 5.63 38.25 21.15
C PHE A 213 6.44 37.52 22.22
N LEU A 214 7.67 37.96 22.49
CA LEU A 214 8.53 37.32 23.49
C LEU A 214 8.05 37.52 24.93
N GLU A 215 7.46 38.68 25.25
CA GLU A 215 6.91 38.92 26.58
C GLU A 215 5.67 38.03 26.82
N ASN A 216 4.83 37.86 25.79
CA ASN A 216 3.73 36.91 25.79
C ASN A 216 4.22 35.46 25.94
N LEU A 217 5.27 35.05 25.23
CA LEU A 217 5.86 33.71 25.35
C LEU A 217 6.38 33.43 26.77
N PHE A 218 7.05 34.40 27.41
CA PHE A 218 7.49 34.26 28.80
C PHE A 218 6.30 34.17 29.76
N GLN A 219 5.26 34.98 29.56
CA GLN A 219 4.05 34.96 30.37
C GLN A 219 3.30 33.63 30.25
N THR A 220 3.05 33.12 29.03
CA THR A 220 2.35 31.85 28.81
C THR A 220 3.17 30.64 29.26
N ALA A 221 4.50 30.72 29.31
CA ALA A 221 5.39 29.67 29.81
C ALA A 221 5.62 29.72 31.34
N GLY A 222 5.04 30.69 32.05
CA GLY A 222 5.23 30.86 33.49
C GLY A 222 6.66 31.26 33.88
N LEU A 223 7.34 32.01 33.02
CA LEU A 223 8.67 32.61 33.26
C LEU A 223 8.53 34.07 33.69
N VAL A 224 7.74 34.26 34.75
CA VAL A 224 7.46 35.56 35.36
C VAL A 224 7.84 35.53 36.83
N ASP A 225 8.20 36.70 37.36
CA ASP A 225 8.38 36.87 38.80
C ASP A 225 7.02 36.66 39.53
N PRO A 226 6.94 35.82 40.58
CA PRO A 226 5.68 35.51 41.26
C PRO A 226 5.01 36.70 41.96
N THR A 227 5.75 37.77 42.26
CA THR A 227 5.23 38.94 43.00
C THR A 227 4.73 40.03 42.07
N THR A 228 5.41 40.25 40.93
CA THR A 228 5.06 41.30 39.96
C THR A 228 4.23 40.77 38.78
N GLY A 229 4.23 39.45 38.54
CA GLY A 229 3.59 38.82 37.39
C GLY A 229 4.21 39.17 36.03
N ARG A 230 5.41 39.75 36.01
CA ARG A 230 6.12 40.19 34.80
C ARG A 230 7.38 39.35 34.53
N PRO A 231 7.78 39.18 33.26
CA PRO A 231 9.09 38.61 32.94
C PRO A 231 10.23 39.44 33.52
N ASP A 232 11.29 38.76 33.92
CA ASP A 232 12.57 39.40 34.27
C ASP A 232 13.15 40.10 33.00
N PRO A 233 13.43 41.42 33.06
CA PRO A 233 13.85 42.18 31.89
C PRO A 233 15.24 41.76 31.38
N THR A 234 16.15 41.34 32.26
CA THR A 234 17.48 40.85 31.91
C THR A 234 17.37 39.51 31.19
N LYS A 235 16.57 38.58 31.72
CA LYS A 235 16.33 37.26 31.10
C LYS A 235 15.62 37.38 29.75
N LEU A 236 14.63 38.27 29.64
CA LEU A 236 13.93 38.55 28.38
C LEU A 236 14.89 39.14 27.33
N SER A 237 15.74 40.10 27.72
CA SER A 237 16.79 40.68 26.86
C SER A 237 17.83 39.63 26.42
N CYS A 238 18.20 38.71 27.30
CA CYS A 238 19.10 37.59 26.98
C CYS A 238 18.47 36.63 25.96
N PHE A 239 17.19 36.26 26.14
CA PHE A 239 16.48 35.41 25.17
C PHE A 239 16.33 36.10 23.81
N ARG A 240 16.02 37.40 23.78
CA ARG A 240 15.94 38.21 22.55
C ARG A 240 17.26 38.21 21.78
N ARG A 241 18.36 38.57 22.43
CA ARG A 241 19.70 38.59 21.79
C ARG A 241 20.13 37.19 21.33
N PHE A 242 19.85 36.15 22.11
CA PHE A 242 20.13 34.76 21.71
C PHE A 242 19.28 34.32 20.51
N ALA A 243 18.04 34.80 20.40
CA ALA A 243 17.18 34.55 19.24
C ALA A 243 17.76 35.16 17.95
N MET A 244 18.45 36.32 18.00
CA MET A 244 19.11 36.90 16.82
C MET A 244 20.23 35.98 16.28
N LEU A 245 20.94 35.29 17.18
CA LEU A 245 22.00 34.31 16.83
C LEU A 245 21.46 32.99 16.28
N ASN A 246 20.18 32.68 16.56
CA ASN A 246 19.57 31.39 16.27
C ASN A 246 18.32 31.45 15.37
N ALA A 247 17.94 32.63 14.87
CA ALA A 247 16.76 32.83 14.05
C ALA A 247 16.74 31.92 12.81
N ASP A 248 17.89 31.78 12.15
CA ASP A 248 18.12 30.83 11.08
C ASP A 248 19.57 30.29 11.07
N HIS A 249 19.82 29.19 10.35
CA HIS A 249 21.17 28.66 10.09
C HIS A 249 21.23 27.94 8.72
N GLY A 250 20.55 28.49 7.72
CA GLY A 250 20.42 27.94 6.37
C GLY A 250 19.81 26.54 6.37
N MET A 251 20.33 25.67 5.51
CA MET A 251 19.84 24.30 5.32
C MET A 251 20.23 23.31 6.44
N ALA A 252 20.06 23.73 7.70
CA ALA A 252 20.07 22.86 8.87
C ALA A 252 18.96 21.80 8.77
N LEU A 253 19.12 20.66 9.44
CA LEU A 253 18.23 19.51 9.31
C LEU A 253 16.74 19.86 9.55
N SER A 254 16.44 20.72 10.53
CA SER A 254 15.08 21.19 10.81
C SER A 254 14.46 21.98 9.65
N VAL A 255 15.22 22.86 9.00
CA VAL A 255 14.77 23.63 7.82
C VAL A 255 14.64 22.71 6.62
N PHE A 256 15.63 21.83 6.39
CA PHE A 256 15.58 20.84 5.32
C PHE A 256 14.33 19.95 5.44
N SER A 257 14.10 19.32 6.59
CA SER A 257 12.92 18.49 6.84
C SER A 257 11.60 19.25 6.72
N ALA A 258 11.54 20.54 7.12
CA ALA A 258 10.37 21.37 6.86
C ALA A 258 10.12 21.57 5.35
N LEU A 259 11.17 21.82 4.56
CA LEU A 259 11.06 21.95 3.10
C LEU A 259 10.76 20.62 2.40
N VAL A 260 11.18 19.48 2.94
CA VAL A 260 10.74 18.15 2.47
C VAL A 260 9.23 18.05 2.56
N THR A 261 8.63 18.37 3.71
CA THR A 261 7.16 18.37 3.88
C THR A 261 6.49 19.47 3.07
N ALA A 262 7.10 20.64 2.91
CA ALA A 262 6.60 21.70 2.05
C ALA A 262 6.57 21.29 0.56
N SER A 263 7.38 20.30 0.15
CA SER A 263 7.42 19.85 -1.25
C SER A 263 6.14 19.15 -1.72
N SER A 264 5.31 18.64 -0.79
CA SER A 264 3.92 18.20 -1.04
C SER A 264 2.88 19.33 -0.87
N LEU A 265 3.31 20.58 -1.02
CA LEU A 265 2.51 21.81 -0.91
C LEU A 265 1.79 21.97 0.46
N THR A 266 2.33 21.35 1.51
CA THR A 266 1.67 21.23 2.81
C THR A 266 1.80 22.50 3.67
N ASP A 267 0.83 22.68 4.58
CA ASP A 267 0.72 23.84 5.46
C ASP A 267 1.96 24.06 6.37
N PRO A 268 2.20 25.29 6.86
CA PRO A 268 3.40 25.59 7.63
C PRO A 268 3.42 24.94 9.02
N MET A 269 2.27 24.61 9.60
CA MET A 269 2.19 23.98 10.93
C MET A 269 2.62 22.50 10.85
N SER A 270 2.19 21.77 9.82
CA SER A 270 2.70 20.43 9.49
C SER A 270 4.20 20.42 9.17
N CYS A 271 4.69 21.47 8.51
CA CYS A 271 6.13 21.63 8.27
C CYS A 271 6.91 21.85 9.58
N VAL A 272 6.37 22.64 10.53
CA VAL A 272 6.95 22.83 11.87
C VAL A 272 6.87 21.55 12.71
N ILE A 273 5.77 20.79 12.66
CA ILE A 273 5.65 19.46 13.29
C ILE A 273 6.77 18.53 12.79
N THR A 274 7.04 18.53 11.48
CA THR A 274 8.17 17.77 10.89
C THR A 274 9.52 18.29 11.38
N ALA A 275 9.71 19.62 11.42
CA ALA A 275 10.94 20.25 11.90
C ALA A 275 11.24 19.91 13.38
N ILE A 276 10.22 19.82 14.24
CA ILE A 276 10.33 19.39 15.64
C ILE A 276 10.73 17.91 15.72
N GLY A 277 10.10 17.04 14.93
CA GLY A 277 10.46 15.62 14.85
C GLY A 277 11.92 15.42 14.44
N ALA A 278 12.42 16.23 13.50
CA ALA A 278 13.82 16.22 13.08
C ALA A 278 14.77 16.84 14.14
N ALA A 279 14.32 17.86 14.87
CA ALA A 279 15.08 18.50 15.95
C ALA A 279 15.29 17.60 17.17
N PHE A 280 14.39 16.65 17.43
CA PHE A 280 14.51 15.69 18.53
C PHE A 280 15.75 14.79 18.44
N GLY A 281 16.35 14.62 17.25
CA GLY A 281 17.53 13.78 17.08
C GLY A 281 18.76 14.28 17.88
N PRO A 282 19.55 13.38 18.51
CA PRO A 282 20.73 13.75 19.31
C PRO A 282 21.91 14.28 18.48
N LEU A 283 21.77 14.32 17.15
CA LEU A 283 22.71 14.94 16.20
C LEU A 283 22.19 16.28 15.65
N HIS A 284 21.08 16.80 16.19
CA HIS A 284 20.57 18.16 15.96
C HIS A 284 20.27 18.81 17.33
N PHE A 285 19.08 19.38 17.59
CA PHE A 285 18.82 20.09 18.86
C PHE A 285 18.91 19.18 20.10
N GLY A 286 18.59 17.88 19.98
CA GLY A 286 18.80 16.88 21.04
C GLY A 286 20.27 16.71 21.48
N ALA A 287 21.24 17.26 20.73
CA ALA A 287 22.63 17.35 21.16
C ALA A 287 22.80 18.22 22.41
N THR A 288 21.94 19.23 22.64
CA THR A 288 21.99 20.10 23.83
C THR A 288 21.61 19.36 25.12
N GLU A 289 20.54 18.56 25.08
CA GLU A 289 20.13 17.67 26.17
C GLU A 289 21.20 16.60 26.41
N SER A 290 21.71 15.97 25.34
CA SER A 290 22.80 14.98 25.40
C SER A 290 24.09 15.56 26.02
N ALA A 291 24.44 16.81 25.67
CA ALA A 291 25.56 17.53 26.27
C ALA A 291 25.32 17.85 27.75
N ASN A 292 24.11 18.28 28.14
CA ASN A 292 23.79 18.55 29.54
C ASN A 292 23.87 17.27 30.40
N LEU A 293 23.40 16.14 29.89
CA LEU A 293 23.53 14.83 30.53
C LEU A 293 25.02 14.42 30.68
N ALA A 294 25.83 14.58 29.63
CA ALA A 294 27.26 14.29 29.70
C ALA A 294 27.99 15.18 30.73
N LEU A 295 27.67 16.48 30.78
CA LEU A 295 28.22 17.42 31.77
C LEU A 295 27.84 17.02 33.21
N ARG A 296 26.60 16.56 33.44
CA ARG A 296 26.15 16.04 34.74
C ARG A 296 26.89 14.77 35.15
N GLU A 297 27.17 13.87 34.20
CA GLU A 297 27.90 12.62 34.45
C GLU A 297 29.37 12.87 34.81
N ILE A 298 30.02 13.83 34.13
CA ILE A 298 31.36 14.31 34.49
C ILE A 298 31.32 14.93 35.89
N GLY A 299 30.35 15.82 36.14
CA GLY A 299 30.01 16.36 37.46
C GLY A 299 30.99 17.41 38.01
N THR A 300 32.30 17.17 37.95
CA THR A 300 33.32 18.08 38.50
C THR A 300 34.51 18.32 37.55
N PRO A 301 35.16 19.51 37.59
CA PRO A 301 36.25 19.87 36.67
C PRO A 301 37.47 18.92 36.70
N GLU A 302 37.70 18.23 37.81
CA GLU A 302 38.85 17.32 38.01
C GLU A 302 38.72 16.04 37.17
N LYS A 303 37.49 15.65 36.80
CA LYS A 303 37.22 14.46 35.98
C LYS A 303 37.33 14.71 34.48
N VAL A 304 37.39 15.98 34.06
CA VAL A 304 37.48 16.38 32.64
C VAL A 304 38.65 15.73 31.89
N PRO A 305 39.89 15.65 32.42
CA PRO A 305 41.01 15.03 31.69
C PRO A 305 40.75 13.56 31.31
N ASN A 306 40.16 12.77 32.22
CA ASN A 306 39.81 11.37 31.92
C ASN A 306 38.71 11.28 30.85
N PHE A 307 37.71 12.15 30.90
CA PHE A 307 36.67 12.22 29.87
C PHE A 307 37.24 12.61 28.49
N ILE A 308 38.21 13.52 28.43
CA ILE A 308 38.90 13.89 27.19
C ILE A 308 39.69 12.70 26.62
N GLU A 309 40.36 11.90 27.46
CA GLU A 309 41.01 10.66 27.01
C GLU A 309 40.01 9.60 26.51
N GLU A 310 38.84 9.45 27.14
CA GLU A 310 37.76 8.59 26.63
C GLU A 310 37.23 9.04 25.25
N VAL A 311 37.17 10.35 25.01
CA VAL A 311 36.80 10.93 23.70
C VAL A 311 37.90 10.66 22.66
N LYS A 312 39.17 10.83 23.01
CA LYS A 312 40.33 10.53 22.13
C LYS A 312 40.41 9.03 21.77
N GLN A 313 40.01 8.15 22.69
CA GLN A 313 39.89 6.71 22.48
C GLN A 313 38.62 6.28 21.73
N GLY A 314 37.74 7.23 21.36
CA GLY A 314 36.48 6.94 20.66
C GLY A 314 35.40 6.25 21.50
N LYS A 315 35.59 6.13 22.83
CA LYS A 315 34.61 5.53 23.75
C LYS A 315 33.39 6.43 23.95
N ARG A 316 33.59 7.76 23.87
CA ARG A 316 32.54 8.78 23.98
C ARG A 316 32.68 9.82 22.88
N ARG A 317 31.62 10.62 22.67
CA ARG A 317 31.65 11.82 21.81
C ARG A 317 31.57 13.08 22.67
N LEU A 318 32.34 14.10 22.30
CA LEU A 318 32.21 15.44 22.85
C LEU A 318 31.13 16.23 22.08
N PHE A 319 29.92 16.26 22.62
CA PHE A 319 28.83 17.05 22.05
C PHE A 319 29.12 18.55 22.21
N GLY A 320 28.75 19.35 21.20
CA GLY A 320 29.06 20.79 21.15
C GLY A 320 30.45 21.15 20.61
N TYR A 321 31.29 20.17 20.23
CA TYR A 321 32.59 20.41 19.61
C TYR A 321 32.64 20.01 18.14
N GLY A 322 33.32 20.83 17.36
CA GLY A 322 33.33 20.75 15.91
C GLY A 322 32.01 21.22 15.30
N HIS A 323 32.07 21.52 14.00
CA HIS A 323 30.91 21.88 13.22
C HIS A 323 31.08 21.32 11.80
N ARG A 324 29.97 20.96 11.14
CA ARG A 324 30.00 20.45 9.74
C ARG A 324 30.62 21.48 8.80
N SER A 325 30.15 22.72 8.95
CA SER A 325 30.50 23.86 8.11
C SER A 325 31.68 24.70 8.65
N TYR A 326 31.57 25.37 9.81
CA TYR A 326 32.69 26.12 10.42
C TYR A 326 33.92 25.24 10.67
N LYS A 327 35.09 25.71 10.22
CA LYS A 327 36.41 25.10 10.48
C LYS A 327 37.23 25.86 11.53
N GLY A 328 36.89 27.12 11.77
CA GLY A 328 37.36 27.92 12.91
C GLY A 328 36.34 27.95 14.05
N VAL A 329 36.49 28.93 14.94
CA VAL A 329 35.52 29.21 16.01
C VAL A 329 34.20 29.70 15.41
N ASP A 330 33.08 29.16 15.89
CA ASP A 330 31.73 29.58 15.50
C ASP A 330 31.49 31.04 15.94
N PRO A 331 31.16 31.97 15.03
CA PRO A 331 31.09 33.40 15.34
C PRO A 331 30.02 33.76 16.37
N ARG A 332 29.06 32.87 16.63
CA ARG A 332 28.04 33.07 17.66
C ARG A 332 28.58 32.87 19.08
N VAL A 333 29.71 32.18 19.27
CA VAL A 333 30.25 31.83 20.61
C VAL A 333 30.62 33.07 21.43
N ALA A 334 31.26 34.07 20.82
CA ALA A 334 31.63 35.30 21.53
C ALA A 334 30.40 36.13 21.98
N PRO A 335 29.39 36.39 21.11
CA PRO A 335 28.10 36.93 21.52
C PRO A 335 27.40 36.12 22.63
N ILE A 336 27.39 34.79 22.57
CA ILE A 336 26.80 33.92 23.60
C ILE A 336 27.49 34.11 24.95
N ARG A 337 28.82 34.21 24.99
CA ARG A 337 29.56 34.51 26.22
C ARG A 337 29.23 35.89 26.79
N SER A 338 28.91 36.87 25.95
CA SER A 338 28.41 38.16 26.44
C SER A 338 27.06 38.01 27.13
N ILE A 339 26.14 37.22 26.56
CA ILE A 339 24.82 36.95 27.15
C ILE A 339 24.94 36.19 28.49
N LEU A 340 25.89 35.25 28.61
CA LEU A 340 26.10 34.47 29.84
C LEU A 340 26.60 35.31 31.03
N LYS A 341 27.32 36.41 30.77
CA LYS A 341 27.74 37.36 31.82
C LYS A 341 26.56 38.09 32.45
N ASP A 342 25.56 38.43 31.65
CA ASP A 342 24.37 39.17 32.09
C ASP A 342 23.39 38.30 32.92
N LEU A 343 23.51 36.96 32.84
CA LEU A 343 22.62 35.99 33.51
C LEU A 343 23.11 35.51 34.89
N ASP A 344 24.19 36.08 35.44
CA ASP A 344 24.90 35.63 36.65
C ASP A 344 25.02 34.09 36.78
N THR A 345 25.62 33.49 35.76
CA THR A 345 25.85 32.03 35.71
C THR A 345 27.05 31.56 36.54
N SER A 346 27.65 32.45 37.34
CA SER A 346 28.90 32.24 38.10
C SER A 346 28.86 31.10 39.13
N SER A 347 27.67 30.78 39.62
CA SER A 347 27.38 29.71 40.57
C SER A 347 27.16 28.34 39.91
N ASN A 348 26.98 28.27 38.58
CA ASN A 348 26.64 27.04 37.88
C ASN A 348 27.87 26.10 37.78
N SER A 349 27.84 24.99 38.52
CA SER A 349 28.92 24.01 38.54
C SER A 349 29.16 23.34 37.18
N LEU A 350 28.12 23.13 36.37
CA LEU A 350 28.24 22.53 35.05
C LEU A 350 28.89 23.48 34.03
N LEU A 351 28.73 24.80 34.21
CA LEU A 351 29.44 25.79 33.38
C LEU A 351 30.95 25.70 33.63
N LYS A 352 31.38 25.56 34.88
CA LYS A 352 32.80 25.37 35.25
C LYS A 352 33.38 24.08 34.67
N VAL A 353 32.58 23.01 34.57
CA VAL A 353 32.97 21.78 33.85
C VAL A 353 33.14 22.05 32.35
N ALA A 354 32.23 22.78 31.71
CA ALA A 354 32.32 23.13 30.29
C ALA A 354 33.50 24.06 29.98
N GLU A 355 33.78 25.06 30.81
CA GLU A 355 34.96 25.92 30.72
C GLU A 355 36.26 25.11 30.87
N ARG A 356 36.29 24.15 31.79
CA ARG A 356 37.45 23.24 31.95
C ARG A 356 37.62 22.30 30.76
N ILE A 357 36.52 21.81 30.16
CA ILE A 357 36.54 21.04 28.91
C ILE A 357 37.19 21.87 27.80
N GLU A 358 36.81 23.14 27.64
CA GLU A 358 37.44 24.01 26.64
C GLU A 358 38.92 24.24 26.93
N GLN A 359 39.28 24.54 28.18
CA GLN A 359 40.67 24.78 28.55
C GLN A 359 41.58 23.57 28.24
N VAL A 360 41.08 22.34 28.43
CA VAL A 360 41.83 21.12 28.12
C VAL A 360 41.82 20.83 26.62
N ALA A 361 40.65 20.89 25.96
CA ALA A 361 40.51 20.57 24.54
C ALA A 361 41.24 21.56 23.63
N SER A 362 41.19 22.86 23.93
CA SER A 362 41.92 23.90 23.17
C SER A 362 43.45 23.80 23.30
N ALA A 363 43.95 23.18 24.37
CA ALA A 363 45.37 22.95 24.58
C ALA A 363 45.89 21.64 23.92
N ASP A 364 45.04 20.63 23.75
CA ASP A 364 45.40 19.30 23.25
C ASP A 364 45.47 19.24 21.70
N GLU A 365 46.57 18.71 21.18
CA GLU A 365 46.83 18.58 19.73
C GLU A 365 45.75 17.77 18.99
N TYR A 366 45.10 16.80 19.64
CA TYR A 366 44.04 16.00 19.03
C TYR A 366 42.91 16.87 18.47
N PHE A 367 42.52 17.93 19.17
CA PHE A 367 41.44 18.83 18.78
C PHE A 367 41.93 19.91 17.80
N LYS A 368 43.10 20.51 18.05
CA LYS A 368 43.70 21.50 17.16
C LYS A 368 43.93 20.95 15.76
N SER A 369 44.57 19.77 15.65
CA SER A 369 44.91 19.15 14.36
C SER A 369 43.67 18.72 13.56
N ARG A 370 42.49 18.71 14.18
CA ARG A 370 41.20 18.35 13.57
C ARG A 370 40.24 19.54 13.41
N GLY A 371 40.63 20.75 13.82
CA GLY A 371 39.77 21.93 13.80
C GLY A 371 38.52 21.82 14.69
N LEU A 372 38.63 21.12 15.83
CA LEU A 372 37.50 20.86 16.73
C LEU A 372 37.38 21.97 17.79
N TYR A 373 36.68 23.04 17.42
CA TYR A 373 36.36 24.18 18.29
C TYR A 373 34.97 24.04 18.94
N PRO A 374 34.70 24.71 20.09
CA PRO A 374 33.35 24.81 20.62
C PRO A 374 32.43 25.53 19.61
N ASN A 375 31.22 25.01 19.44
CA ASN A 375 30.17 25.62 18.64
C ASN A 375 29.11 26.32 19.52
N ALA A 376 28.15 27.01 18.90
CA ALA A 376 27.11 27.74 19.63
C ALA A 376 26.29 26.87 20.62
N ASP A 377 26.08 25.59 20.34
CA ASP A 377 25.25 24.70 21.17
C ASP A 377 25.94 24.34 22.49
N PHE A 378 27.27 24.31 22.51
CA PHE A 378 28.08 24.04 23.71
C PHE A 378 27.85 25.07 24.82
N TYR A 379 27.78 26.35 24.47
CA TYR A 379 27.48 27.43 25.41
C TYR A 379 25.99 27.80 25.46
N GLY A 380 25.25 27.56 24.38
CA GLY A 380 23.84 27.94 24.25
C GLY A 380 22.93 27.27 25.26
N ASN A 381 23.21 26.03 25.67
CA ASN A 381 22.41 25.36 26.71
C ASN A 381 22.43 26.14 28.04
N PHE A 382 23.57 26.76 28.39
CA PHE A 382 23.69 27.54 29.63
C PHE A 382 22.83 28.80 29.61
N VAL A 383 22.67 29.45 28.45
CA VAL A 383 21.79 30.63 28.28
C VAL A 383 20.35 30.26 28.62
N PHE A 384 19.84 29.15 28.08
CA PHE A 384 18.48 28.68 28.38
C PHE A 384 18.33 28.29 29.86
N THR A 385 19.30 27.59 30.46
CA THR A 385 19.21 27.24 31.89
C THR A 385 19.29 28.46 32.81
N GLY A 386 20.08 29.49 32.49
CA GLY A 386 20.17 30.74 33.26
C GLY A 386 18.88 31.58 33.17
N ILE A 387 18.19 31.53 32.04
CA ILE A 387 16.84 32.09 31.89
C ILE A 387 15.84 31.32 32.78
N GLY A 388 15.99 29.99 32.88
CA GLY A 388 15.20 29.13 33.76
C GLY A 388 14.46 28.00 33.04
N PHE A 389 14.86 27.65 31.83
CA PHE A 389 14.35 26.47 31.14
C PHE A 389 14.97 25.18 31.71
N GLU A 390 14.14 24.16 31.91
CA GLU A 390 14.61 22.79 32.17
C GLU A 390 15.37 22.24 30.94
N PRO A 391 16.41 21.39 31.10
CA PRO A 391 17.23 20.95 29.98
C PRO A 391 16.49 20.26 28.83
N ASP A 392 15.40 19.55 29.13
CA ASP A 392 14.55 18.87 28.16
C ASP A 392 13.56 19.81 27.44
N MET A 393 13.31 21.01 27.99
CA MET A 393 12.59 22.10 27.31
C MET A 393 13.48 22.85 26.31
N ILE A 394 14.81 22.74 26.41
CA ILE A 394 15.77 23.50 25.58
C ILE A 394 15.53 23.28 24.07
N PRO A 395 15.37 22.05 23.55
CA PRO A 395 15.11 21.86 22.12
C PRO A 395 13.83 22.54 21.62
N ALA A 396 12.80 22.66 22.47
CA ALA A 396 11.59 23.42 22.15
C ALA A 396 11.85 24.94 22.20
N ALA A 397 12.60 25.43 23.20
CA ALA A 397 12.99 26.84 23.29
C ALA A 397 13.89 27.29 22.11
N MET A 398 14.77 26.41 21.62
CA MET A 398 15.54 26.62 20.38
C MET A 398 14.63 26.70 19.15
N MET A 399 13.63 25.82 19.04
CA MET A 399 12.68 25.85 17.94
C MET A 399 11.77 27.09 17.97
N ALA A 400 11.42 27.61 19.16
CA ALA A 400 10.72 28.89 19.31
C ALA A 400 11.46 30.08 18.67
N GLN A 401 12.79 29.98 18.54
CA GLN A 401 13.63 30.98 17.87
C GLN A 401 13.84 30.61 16.38
N ARG A 402 14.17 29.34 16.10
CA ARG A 402 14.40 28.84 14.73
C ARG A 402 13.15 28.86 13.84
N ILE A 403 11.95 28.97 14.41
CA ILE A 403 10.70 29.11 13.66
C ILE A 403 10.73 30.31 12.70
N MET A 404 11.48 31.38 13.01
CA MET A 404 11.66 32.52 12.11
C MET A 404 12.28 32.09 10.77
N GLY A 405 13.40 31.35 10.81
CA GLY A 405 14.05 30.78 9.63
C GLY A 405 13.19 29.72 8.92
N VAL A 406 12.55 28.82 9.68
CA VAL A 406 11.67 27.77 9.09
C VAL A 406 10.51 28.40 8.31
N MET A 407 9.87 29.44 8.86
CA MET A 407 8.79 30.17 8.18
C MET A 407 9.29 31.00 6.99
N ALA A 408 10.48 31.61 7.10
CA ALA A 408 11.08 32.33 5.98
C ALA A 408 11.39 31.40 4.81
N HIS A 409 11.99 30.23 5.07
CA HIS A 409 12.29 29.23 4.06
C HIS A 409 11.01 28.62 3.46
N TRP A 410 10.01 28.30 4.29
CA TRP A 410 8.71 27.82 3.81
C TRP A 410 8.04 28.85 2.89
N ARG A 411 8.09 30.15 3.25
CA ARG A 411 7.57 31.25 2.41
C ARG A 411 8.35 31.40 1.09
N GLU A 412 9.68 31.35 1.14
CA GLU A 412 10.54 31.42 -0.05
C GLU A 412 10.30 30.22 -0.99
N TYR A 413 9.94 29.06 -0.45
CA TYR A 413 9.58 27.86 -1.22
C TYR A 413 8.17 27.97 -1.84
N MET A 414 7.16 28.39 -1.06
CA MET A 414 5.76 28.47 -1.53
C MET A 414 5.49 29.66 -2.45
N TRP A 415 6.16 30.80 -2.24
CA TRP A 415 5.89 32.08 -2.90
C TRP A 415 7.02 32.52 -3.84
N GLN A 416 7.51 31.58 -4.66
CA GLN A 416 8.66 31.82 -5.54
C GLN A 416 8.20 32.36 -6.91
N SER A 417 8.20 33.69 -7.07
CA SER A 417 7.87 34.37 -8.33
C SER A 417 8.97 34.21 -9.38
N SER A 418 8.69 33.48 -10.46
CA SER A 418 9.36 33.59 -11.78
C SER A 418 10.90 33.62 -11.81
N ILE A 419 11.57 32.76 -11.06
CA ILE A 419 12.81 32.14 -11.57
C ILE A 419 12.39 30.85 -12.27
N SER A 420 12.94 30.59 -13.45
CA SER A 420 12.60 29.46 -14.31
C SER A 420 13.08 28.11 -13.75
N GLN A 421 12.46 27.67 -12.66
CA GLN A 421 12.28 26.24 -12.44
C GLN A 421 11.49 25.70 -13.64
N PRO A 422 11.86 24.55 -14.23
CA PRO A 422 10.89 23.80 -15.02
C PRO A 422 9.67 23.50 -14.14
N PRO A 423 8.45 23.40 -14.69
CA PRO A 423 7.26 23.10 -13.90
C PRO A 423 7.53 21.88 -13.00
N ALA A 424 7.07 21.93 -11.75
CA ALA A 424 7.24 20.86 -10.78
C ALA A 424 6.65 19.55 -11.33
N THR A 425 7.51 18.74 -11.94
CA THR A 425 7.14 17.66 -12.87
C THR A 425 7.18 16.33 -12.13
N GLU A 426 6.33 16.20 -11.10
CA GLU A 426 6.11 14.99 -10.27
C GLU A 426 7.40 14.27 -9.79
N SER A 427 8.53 14.97 -9.71
CA SER A 427 9.86 14.36 -9.54
C SER A 427 10.78 15.13 -8.59
N THR A 428 10.20 15.84 -7.62
CA THR A 428 10.91 16.19 -6.38
C THR A 428 11.23 14.87 -5.63
N PRO A 429 12.51 14.49 -5.39
CA PRO A 429 12.86 13.07 -5.17
C PRO A 429 12.51 12.44 -3.82
N LEU A 430 11.58 13.03 -3.04
CA LEU A 430 11.29 12.63 -1.66
C LEU A 430 9.90 11.97 -1.48
N LEU A 431 9.04 12.04 -2.51
CA LEU A 431 7.81 11.27 -2.61
C LEU A 431 7.69 10.64 -4.01
N SER A 432 8.55 9.65 -4.31
CA SER A 432 8.43 8.87 -5.54
C SER A 432 7.30 7.83 -5.46
N SER A 433 6.05 8.28 -5.53
CA SER A 433 4.86 7.41 -5.63
C SER A 433 4.53 6.98 -7.07
N HIS A 434 5.56 6.73 -7.88
CA HIS A 434 5.46 5.97 -9.13
C HIS A 434 6.43 4.79 -9.14
N PRO A 435 6.01 3.62 -8.61
CA PRO A 435 6.80 2.42 -8.65
C PRO A 435 6.68 1.77 -10.03
N ASN A 436 7.50 2.21 -11.02
CA ASN A 436 7.76 1.40 -12.21
C ASN A 436 9.04 1.74 -13.00
N SER A 437 10.19 1.36 -12.43
CA SER A 437 11.29 0.80 -13.24
C SER A 437 12.07 -0.32 -12.55
N GLN A 438 11.62 -0.77 -11.37
CA GLN A 438 12.19 -1.93 -10.70
C GLN A 438 11.90 -3.18 -11.53
N ARG A 439 12.93 -3.99 -11.80
CA ARG A 439 12.75 -5.28 -12.47
C ARG A 439 11.85 -6.16 -11.62
N TYR A 440 10.97 -6.93 -12.26
CA TYR A 440 10.10 -7.83 -11.52
C TYR A 440 10.91 -8.87 -10.74
N SER A 441 11.99 -9.40 -11.31
CA SER A 441 12.83 -10.42 -10.71
C SER A 441 14.26 -10.29 -11.22
N VAL A 442 15.24 -10.39 -10.32
CA VAL A 442 16.67 -10.38 -10.63
C VAL A 442 17.13 -11.72 -11.22
N PHE A 443 16.40 -12.81 -10.98
CA PHE A 443 16.75 -14.14 -11.46
C PHE A 443 16.75 -14.23 -12.99
N THR A 444 17.79 -14.83 -13.56
CA THR A 444 17.88 -15.15 -14.99
C THR A 444 16.81 -16.16 -15.41
N ASN A 445 16.49 -16.25 -16.70
CA ASN A 445 15.46 -17.18 -17.18
C ASN A 445 15.78 -18.66 -16.89
N GLY A 446 17.06 -19.05 -16.82
CA GLY A 446 17.47 -20.37 -16.36
C GLY A 446 17.19 -20.60 -14.87
N GLN A 447 17.56 -19.64 -14.02
CA GLN A 447 17.26 -19.68 -12.57
C GLN A 447 15.76 -19.66 -12.30
N LYS A 448 14.98 -18.82 -12.99
CA LYS A 448 13.50 -18.80 -12.91
C LYS A 448 12.93 -20.20 -13.19
N ARG A 449 13.32 -20.82 -14.30
CA ARG A 449 12.87 -22.19 -14.66
C ARG A 449 13.26 -23.22 -13.60
N LEU A 450 14.48 -23.16 -13.06
CA LEU A 450 14.94 -24.10 -12.02
C LEU A 450 14.17 -23.93 -10.69
N ILE A 451 13.93 -22.70 -10.25
CA ILE A 451 13.16 -22.39 -9.04
C ILE A 451 11.72 -22.89 -9.17
N ILE A 452 11.08 -22.63 -10.32
CA ILE A 452 9.70 -23.10 -10.59
C ILE A 452 9.64 -24.62 -10.72
N LEU A 453 10.63 -25.26 -11.36
CA LEU A 453 10.70 -26.72 -11.46
C LEU A 453 10.87 -27.37 -10.08
N ALA A 454 11.75 -26.83 -9.23
CA ALA A 454 11.90 -27.30 -7.85
C ALA A 454 10.60 -27.13 -7.04
N ALA A 455 9.92 -25.98 -7.17
CA ALA A 455 8.62 -25.77 -6.54
C ALA A 455 7.54 -26.75 -7.05
N ALA A 456 7.51 -27.03 -8.36
CA ALA A 456 6.60 -28.01 -8.96
C ALA A 456 6.86 -29.44 -8.44
N LEU A 457 8.12 -29.86 -8.40
CA LEU A 457 8.53 -31.15 -7.82
C LEU A 457 8.19 -31.26 -6.34
N ALA A 458 8.39 -30.19 -5.56
CA ALA A 458 8.00 -30.13 -4.15
C ALA A 458 6.49 -30.33 -3.98
N SER A 459 5.67 -29.71 -4.83
CA SER A 459 4.21 -29.88 -4.81
C SER A 459 3.74 -31.29 -5.16
N SER A 460 4.52 -32.04 -5.94
CA SER A 460 4.13 -33.38 -6.43
C SER A 460 3.99 -34.41 -5.32
N PHE A 461 4.76 -34.29 -4.24
CA PHE A 461 4.73 -35.21 -3.11
C PHE A 461 3.33 -35.35 -2.50
N SER A 462 2.52 -34.28 -2.49
CA SER A 462 1.20 -34.30 -1.85
C SER A 462 0.17 -35.22 -2.55
N PRO A 463 -0.10 -35.09 -3.86
CA PRO A 463 -0.89 -36.10 -4.55
C PRO A 463 -0.15 -37.44 -4.70
N PHE A 464 1.18 -37.47 -4.73
CA PHE A 464 1.93 -38.72 -4.91
C PHE A 464 1.77 -39.65 -3.70
N SER A 465 1.93 -39.17 -2.45
CA SER A 465 1.67 -39.99 -1.25
C SER A 465 0.20 -40.37 -1.02
N ALA A 466 -0.73 -39.69 -1.71
CA ALA A 466 -2.12 -40.09 -1.77
C ALA A 466 -2.29 -41.32 -2.67
N ASN A 467 -1.80 -41.22 -3.91
CA ASN A 467 -2.12 -42.15 -4.98
C ASN A 467 -1.26 -43.42 -4.98
N ILE A 468 -0.01 -43.35 -4.50
CA ILE A 468 0.88 -44.52 -4.34
C ILE A 468 0.34 -45.58 -3.37
N TYR A 469 -0.65 -45.24 -2.56
CA TYR A 469 -1.19 -46.12 -1.54
C TYR A 469 -2.34 -47.00 -2.02
N TYR A 470 -3.11 -46.58 -3.04
CA TYR A 470 -4.33 -47.26 -3.48
C TYR A 470 -4.17 -48.78 -3.75
N PRO A 471 -3.08 -49.28 -4.37
CA PRO A 471 -2.93 -50.71 -4.62
C PRO A 471 -2.72 -51.54 -3.35
N SER A 472 -2.18 -50.94 -2.29
CA SER A 472 -1.74 -51.64 -1.07
C SER A 472 -2.82 -51.83 0.00
N LEU A 473 -4.00 -51.21 -0.17
CA LEU A 473 -5.05 -51.13 0.84
C LEU A 473 -5.50 -52.49 1.38
N ASN A 474 -5.67 -53.47 0.49
CA ASN A 474 -6.12 -54.81 0.88
C ASN A 474 -5.03 -55.59 1.62
N SER A 475 -3.76 -55.39 1.25
CA SER A 475 -2.61 -55.97 1.95
C SER A 475 -2.49 -55.45 3.38
N ILE A 476 -2.73 -54.15 3.57
CA ILE A 476 -2.74 -53.49 4.89
C ILE A 476 -3.95 -53.96 5.73
N ALA A 477 -5.09 -54.24 5.08
CA ALA A 477 -6.29 -54.75 5.75
C ALA A 477 -6.09 -56.15 6.31
N ALA A 478 -5.43 -57.03 5.55
CA ALA A 478 -5.01 -58.33 6.02
C ALA A 478 -4.03 -58.22 7.21
N ASP A 479 -2.98 -57.39 7.06
CA ASP A 479 -1.87 -57.27 8.02
C ASP A 479 -2.27 -56.60 9.35
N LEU A 480 -3.16 -55.59 9.31
CA LEU A 480 -3.65 -54.91 10.51
C LEU A 480 -4.95 -55.49 11.07
N HIS A 481 -5.45 -56.60 10.51
CA HIS A 481 -6.69 -57.27 10.90
C HIS A 481 -7.92 -56.34 10.98
N VAL A 482 -8.04 -55.42 10.03
CA VAL A 482 -9.18 -54.49 9.92
C VAL A 482 -9.85 -54.62 8.57
N THR A 483 -11.13 -54.25 8.48
CA THR A 483 -11.88 -54.31 7.22
C THR A 483 -11.32 -53.36 6.17
N SER A 484 -11.45 -53.70 4.88
CA SER A 484 -11.09 -52.78 3.77
C SER A 484 -11.85 -51.45 3.87
N SER A 485 -13.04 -51.43 4.49
CA SER A 485 -13.78 -50.19 4.78
C SER A 485 -13.06 -49.30 5.81
N GLN A 486 -12.55 -49.89 6.90
CA GLN A 486 -11.72 -49.18 7.89
C GLN A 486 -10.41 -48.65 7.28
N ILE A 487 -9.81 -49.32 6.29
CA ILE A 487 -8.62 -48.77 5.62
C ILE A 487 -8.93 -47.76 4.52
N ASN A 488 -10.05 -47.86 3.81
CA ASN A 488 -10.56 -46.76 2.97
C ASN A 488 -10.87 -45.50 3.80
N LEU A 489 -11.18 -45.69 5.09
CA LEU A 489 -11.26 -44.65 6.11
C LEU A 489 -9.92 -43.92 6.33
N THR A 490 -8.76 -44.56 6.05
CA THR A 490 -7.45 -43.86 6.05
C THR A 490 -7.24 -42.96 4.83
N ILE A 491 -7.73 -43.33 3.65
CA ILE A 491 -7.70 -42.48 2.44
C ILE A 491 -8.66 -41.29 2.58
N THR A 492 -9.88 -41.53 3.06
CA THR A 492 -10.83 -40.45 3.31
C THR A 492 -10.43 -39.61 4.54
N THR A 493 -9.53 -40.11 5.40
CA THR A 493 -8.81 -39.30 6.40
C THR A 493 -7.67 -38.49 5.81
N TYR A 494 -7.11 -38.94 4.69
CA TYR A 494 -6.17 -38.19 3.84
C TYR A 494 -6.88 -37.17 2.92
N MET A 495 -8.23 -37.15 2.81
CA MET A 495 -8.94 -36.26 1.86
C MET A 495 -10.14 -35.48 2.44
N VAL A 496 -10.66 -35.85 3.61
CA VAL A 496 -11.94 -35.40 4.24
C VAL A 496 -13.17 -36.22 3.80
N PHE A 497 -14.21 -36.23 4.65
CA PHE A 497 -15.12 -37.36 4.88
C PHE A 497 -16.59 -36.94 5.04
N LEU A 498 -17.55 -37.83 4.72
CA LEU A 498 -18.97 -37.50 4.73
C LEU A 498 -19.89 -38.69 5.15
N ARG A 499 -20.12 -38.87 6.47
CA ARG A 499 -21.42 -39.24 7.10
C ARG A 499 -21.30 -39.43 8.63
N PRO A 500 -22.39 -39.29 9.41
CA PRO A 500 -22.45 -39.60 10.83
C PRO A 500 -23.06 -40.99 11.11
N LEU A 501 -22.58 -41.70 12.14
CA LEU A 501 -23.37 -42.55 13.05
C LEU A 501 -22.48 -43.19 14.14
N SER A 502 -22.87 -43.00 15.40
CA SER A 502 -22.52 -43.74 16.62
C SER A 502 -21.17 -44.46 16.73
N PHE A 503 -20.20 -43.85 17.42
CA PHE A 503 -19.68 -44.36 18.70
C PHE A 503 -18.93 -43.22 19.45
N ALA A 504 -19.31 -42.96 20.70
CA ALA A 504 -18.91 -41.74 21.40
C ALA A 504 -17.48 -41.77 21.99
N SER A 505 -16.99 -40.57 22.34
CA SER A 505 -15.77 -40.29 23.12
C SER A 505 -14.42 -40.33 22.38
N PHE A 506 -13.97 -41.43 21.77
CA PHE A 506 -12.62 -41.46 21.14
C PHE A 506 -12.59 -40.86 19.72
N GLN A 507 -13.71 -40.91 19.00
CA GLN A 507 -13.78 -40.49 17.60
C GLN A 507 -13.69 -38.97 17.40
N VAL A 508 -14.10 -38.18 18.41
CA VAL A 508 -14.15 -36.70 18.36
C VAL A 508 -12.75 -36.10 18.21
N ILE A 509 -11.77 -36.58 19.00
CA ILE A 509 -10.37 -36.11 18.92
C ILE A 509 -9.81 -36.37 17.52
N VAL A 510 -10.06 -37.56 16.96
CA VAL A 510 -9.59 -37.95 15.62
C VAL A 510 -10.29 -37.17 14.50
N THR A 511 -11.59 -36.90 14.59
CA THR A 511 -12.32 -36.16 13.55
C THR A 511 -12.02 -34.67 13.54
N HIS A 512 -11.78 -34.04 14.71
CA HIS A 512 -11.29 -32.65 14.77
C HIS A 512 -9.84 -32.53 14.27
N TRP A 513 -8.93 -33.44 14.67
CA TRP A 513 -7.55 -33.45 14.19
C TRP A 513 -7.46 -33.61 12.66
N ARG A 514 -8.33 -34.45 12.08
CA ARG A 514 -8.44 -34.67 10.64
C ARG A 514 -8.78 -33.41 9.83
N GLN A 515 -9.67 -32.54 10.33
CA GLN A 515 -10.02 -31.29 9.62
C GLN A 515 -8.85 -30.28 9.64
N ILE A 516 -8.06 -30.29 10.71
CA ILE A 516 -6.91 -29.39 10.87
C ILE A 516 -5.81 -29.71 9.83
N CYS A 517 -5.49 -30.98 9.60
CA CYS A 517 -4.22 -31.32 8.94
C CYS A 517 -4.13 -31.22 7.41
N GLN A 518 -5.24 -31.14 6.66
CA GLN A 518 -5.15 -30.91 5.20
C GLN A 518 -5.94 -29.68 4.73
N GLY A 519 -7.04 -29.36 5.42
CA GLY A 519 -7.80 -28.13 5.14
C GLY A 519 -7.13 -26.88 5.69
N LEU A 520 -6.82 -26.90 6.99
CA LEU A 520 -6.30 -25.72 7.68
C LEU A 520 -4.77 -25.61 7.60
N ALA A 521 -4.03 -26.72 7.47
CA ALA A 521 -2.57 -26.68 7.36
C ALA A 521 -2.05 -25.80 6.21
N PRO A 522 -2.63 -25.80 4.98
CA PRO A 522 -2.30 -24.80 3.96
C PRO A 522 -2.60 -23.36 4.38
N SER A 523 -3.67 -23.10 5.14
CA SER A 523 -4.02 -21.75 5.65
C SER A 523 -2.97 -21.25 6.65
N PHE A 524 -2.55 -22.09 7.60
CA PHE A 524 -1.46 -21.79 8.52
C PHE A 524 -0.13 -21.61 7.78
N MET A 525 0.21 -22.52 6.86
CA MET A 525 1.47 -22.49 6.10
C MET A 525 1.54 -21.32 5.12
N GLY A 526 0.43 -20.94 4.48
CA GLY A 526 0.35 -19.80 3.58
C GLY A 526 0.57 -18.47 4.31
N SER A 527 -0.16 -18.26 5.42
CA SER A 527 0.02 -17.08 6.27
C SER A 527 1.40 -17.04 6.95
N PHE A 528 1.95 -18.20 7.35
CA PHE A 528 3.33 -18.30 7.82
C PHE A 528 4.33 -17.94 6.72
N ALA A 529 4.16 -18.44 5.50
CA ALA A 529 5.09 -18.19 4.39
C ALA A 529 5.04 -16.75 3.86
N ASP A 530 3.90 -16.06 3.98
CA ASP A 530 3.78 -14.62 3.68
C ASP A 530 4.49 -13.75 4.75
N GLN A 531 4.68 -14.24 5.98
CA GLN A 531 5.38 -13.53 7.07
C GLN A 531 6.86 -13.90 7.21
N ALA A 532 7.19 -15.20 7.25
CA ALA A 532 8.51 -15.73 7.58
C ALA A 532 9.41 -16.01 6.35
N GLY A 533 8.80 -16.28 5.20
CA GLY A 533 9.48 -16.60 3.94
C GLY A 533 9.04 -17.92 3.30
N ARG A 534 9.29 -18.08 2.00
CA ARG A 534 8.98 -19.32 1.26
C ARG A 534 9.93 -20.45 1.65
N ARG A 535 11.21 -20.15 1.90
CA ARG A 535 12.23 -21.15 2.21
C ARG A 535 12.00 -21.83 3.57
N PRO A 536 11.77 -21.12 4.70
CA PRO A 536 11.40 -21.76 5.97
C PRO A 536 10.12 -22.59 5.87
N ALA A 537 9.13 -22.14 5.10
CA ALA A 537 7.88 -22.86 4.92
C ALA A 537 8.08 -24.22 4.23
N TYR A 538 8.89 -24.29 3.15
CA TYR A 538 9.28 -25.58 2.57
C TYR A 538 10.05 -26.46 3.55
N ILE A 539 10.98 -25.89 4.33
CA ILE A 539 11.77 -26.66 5.31
C ILE A 539 10.85 -27.28 6.38
N LEU A 540 9.88 -26.52 6.89
CA LEU A 540 8.89 -26.99 7.86
C LEU A 540 7.98 -28.08 7.26
N CYS A 541 7.46 -27.88 6.04
CA CYS A 541 6.69 -28.87 5.29
C CYS A 541 7.44 -30.20 5.15
N PHE A 542 8.68 -30.18 4.63
CA PHE A 542 9.46 -31.39 4.42
C PHE A 542 9.91 -32.05 5.72
N ALA A 543 10.23 -31.29 6.77
CA ALA A 543 10.55 -31.87 8.09
C ALA A 543 9.37 -32.68 8.65
N ILE A 544 8.16 -32.11 8.64
CA ILE A 544 6.93 -32.81 9.07
C ILE A 544 6.67 -34.04 8.19
N TYR A 545 6.84 -33.91 6.88
CA TYR A 545 6.62 -35.01 5.93
C TYR A 545 7.61 -36.17 6.12
N ILE A 546 8.90 -35.87 6.28
CA ILE A 546 9.97 -36.87 6.47
C ILE A 546 9.74 -37.63 7.78
N ILE A 547 9.50 -36.93 8.89
CA ILE A 547 9.19 -37.53 10.19
C ILE A 547 7.92 -38.40 10.10
N GLY A 548 6.87 -37.88 9.43
CA GLY A 548 5.63 -38.62 9.20
C GLY A 548 5.83 -39.92 8.42
N ASN A 549 6.69 -39.93 7.39
CA ASN A 549 6.98 -41.15 6.62
C ASN A 549 7.79 -42.18 7.42
N ILE A 550 8.81 -41.76 8.19
CA ILE A 550 9.55 -42.68 9.09
C ILE A 550 8.57 -43.31 10.08
N ALA A 551 7.74 -42.49 10.72
CA ALA A 551 6.77 -42.96 11.70
C ALA A 551 5.78 -43.96 11.07
N LEU A 552 5.22 -43.65 9.89
CA LEU A 552 4.31 -44.53 9.15
C LEU A 552 4.94 -45.86 8.75
N ALA A 553 6.21 -45.86 8.33
CA ALA A 553 6.93 -47.07 7.94
C ALA A 553 7.15 -48.06 9.11
N LEU A 554 7.06 -47.58 10.36
CA LEU A 554 7.24 -48.32 11.59
C LEU A 554 5.93 -48.65 12.32
N GLN A 555 4.76 -48.38 11.72
CA GLN A 555 3.46 -48.65 12.37
C GLN A 555 2.93 -50.05 12.10
N HIS A 556 2.50 -50.71 13.17
CA HIS A 556 1.72 -51.96 13.14
C HIS A 556 0.34 -51.79 13.81
N ASN A 557 -0.14 -50.55 13.94
CA ASN A 557 -1.41 -50.23 14.58
C ASN A 557 -2.25 -49.30 13.69
N TYR A 558 -3.50 -49.70 13.42
CA TYR A 558 -4.44 -48.96 12.57
C TYR A 558 -4.69 -47.51 13.05
N VAL A 559 -4.85 -47.27 14.36
CA VAL A 559 -5.11 -45.93 14.91
C VAL A 559 -3.88 -45.03 14.77
N ALA A 560 -2.69 -45.58 15.00
CA ALA A 560 -1.44 -44.84 14.82
C ALA A 560 -1.19 -44.53 13.33
N LEU A 561 -1.42 -45.49 12.43
CA LEU A 561 -1.38 -45.30 10.98
C LEU A 561 -2.34 -44.18 10.53
N LEU A 562 -3.57 -44.16 11.05
CA LEU A 562 -4.59 -43.15 10.76
C LEU A 562 -4.14 -41.74 11.17
N ILE A 563 -3.61 -41.58 12.39
CA ILE A 563 -3.14 -40.29 12.91
C ILE A 563 -1.89 -39.82 12.15
N LEU A 564 -0.92 -40.69 11.93
CA LEU A 564 0.34 -40.34 11.25
C LEU A 564 0.12 -40.06 9.76
N ARG A 565 -0.91 -40.64 9.13
CA ARG A 565 -1.36 -40.24 7.79
C ARG A 565 -1.87 -38.81 7.73
N ALA A 566 -2.58 -38.35 8.76
CA ALA A 566 -2.96 -36.94 8.87
C ALA A 566 -1.74 -36.03 9.03
N VAL A 567 -0.77 -36.40 9.88
CA VAL A 567 0.49 -35.66 10.07
C VAL A 567 1.33 -35.59 8.78
N GLN A 568 1.43 -36.69 8.04
CA GLN A 568 2.08 -36.72 6.72
C GLN A 568 1.41 -35.73 5.74
N SER A 569 0.08 -35.72 5.66
CA SER A 569 -0.67 -34.78 4.82
C SER A 569 -0.51 -33.31 5.26
N CYS A 570 -0.34 -33.08 6.57
CA CYS A 570 0.03 -31.79 7.16
C CYS A 570 1.35 -31.25 6.55
N GLY A 571 2.37 -32.12 6.43
CA GLY A 571 3.66 -31.76 5.83
C GLY A 571 3.59 -31.50 4.33
N SER A 572 2.87 -32.32 3.56
CA SER A 572 2.86 -32.22 2.10
C SER A 572 1.91 -31.16 1.54
N SER A 573 0.73 -30.95 2.13
CA SER A 573 -0.34 -30.13 1.55
C SER A 573 0.02 -28.64 1.38
N GLY A 574 0.87 -28.10 2.25
CA GLY A 574 1.35 -26.73 2.16
C GLY A 574 2.22 -26.45 0.92
N THR A 575 2.98 -27.43 0.44
CA THR A 575 3.91 -27.26 -0.70
C THR A 575 3.20 -26.88 -2.00
N VAL A 576 1.93 -27.28 -2.18
CA VAL A 576 1.11 -26.91 -3.35
C VAL A 576 0.79 -25.42 -3.35
N ALA A 577 0.43 -24.84 -2.20
CA ALA A 577 0.17 -23.41 -2.09
C ALA A 577 1.45 -22.58 -2.22
N LEU A 578 2.56 -23.07 -1.64
CA LEU A 578 3.88 -22.46 -1.77
C LEU A 578 4.37 -22.43 -3.23
N ALA A 579 4.12 -23.48 -4.02
CA ALA A 579 4.62 -23.56 -5.38
C ALA A 579 4.00 -22.50 -6.31
N SER A 580 2.69 -22.29 -6.19
CA SER A 580 1.99 -21.20 -6.88
C SER A 580 2.41 -19.82 -6.36
N ALA A 581 2.70 -19.68 -5.06
CA ALA A 581 3.20 -18.43 -4.48
C ALA A 581 4.61 -18.07 -4.97
N VAL A 582 5.51 -19.04 -5.09
CA VAL A 582 6.85 -18.85 -5.69
C VAL A 582 6.74 -18.41 -7.15
N ALA A 583 5.79 -18.96 -7.91
CA ALA A 583 5.51 -18.51 -9.27
C ALA A 583 5.02 -17.06 -9.32
N ALA A 584 4.12 -16.67 -8.40
CA ALA A 584 3.70 -15.28 -8.24
C ALA A 584 4.87 -14.35 -7.88
N ASP A 585 5.72 -14.76 -6.94
CA ASP A 585 6.87 -13.96 -6.49
C ASP A 585 7.88 -13.71 -7.62
N VAL A 586 8.10 -14.67 -8.53
CA VAL A 586 9.22 -14.65 -9.48
C VAL A 586 8.83 -14.32 -10.93
N ILE A 587 7.58 -14.54 -11.35
CA ILE A 587 7.12 -14.47 -12.76
C ILE A 587 6.09 -13.36 -13.00
N ILE A 588 6.32 -12.54 -14.04
CA ILE A 588 5.41 -11.48 -14.49
C ILE A 588 4.11 -12.02 -15.10
N SER A 589 3.04 -11.24 -14.98
CA SER A 589 1.68 -11.59 -15.44
C SER A 589 1.60 -11.94 -16.94
N ALA A 590 2.46 -11.40 -17.81
CA ALA A 590 2.49 -11.74 -19.25
C ALA A 590 3.18 -13.06 -19.62
N GLU A 591 3.92 -13.69 -18.71
CA GLU A 591 4.54 -15.03 -18.90
C GLU A 591 3.97 -16.07 -17.90
N ARG A 592 3.03 -15.66 -17.04
CA ARG A 592 2.57 -16.44 -15.89
C ARG A 592 1.80 -17.70 -16.28
N GLY A 593 1.12 -17.71 -17.43
CA GLY A 593 0.37 -18.87 -17.92
C GLY A 593 1.25 -20.10 -18.12
N MET A 594 2.37 -19.95 -18.85
CA MET A 594 3.33 -21.03 -19.08
C MET A 594 3.97 -21.54 -17.77
N TYR A 595 4.45 -20.65 -16.90
CA TYR A 595 5.12 -21.06 -15.66
C TYR A 595 4.15 -21.69 -14.64
N MET A 596 2.91 -21.20 -14.53
CA MET A 596 1.88 -21.85 -13.70
C MET A 596 1.46 -23.22 -14.24
N GLY A 597 1.49 -23.43 -15.56
CA GLY A 597 1.37 -24.75 -16.17
C GLY A 597 2.44 -25.73 -15.68
N ILE A 598 3.70 -25.28 -15.62
CA ILE A 598 4.81 -26.08 -15.07
C ILE A 598 4.60 -26.35 -13.56
N THR A 599 4.17 -25.35 -12.78
CA THR A 599 3.85 -25.52 -11.35
C THR A 599 2.78 -26.58 -11.12
N SER A 600 1.72 -26.60 -11.94
CA SER A 600 0.65 -27.60 -11.85
C SER A 600 1.11 -29.01 -12.24
N LEU A 601 2.19 -29.18 -13.02
CA LEU A 601 2.62 -30.48 -13.56
C LEU A 601 2.83 -31.54 -12.47
N GLY A 602 3.47 -31.15 -11.37
CA GLY A 602 3.72 -32.04 -10.23
C GLY A 602 2.42 -32.58 -9.60
N ASN A 603 1.35 -31.78 -9.61
CA ASN A 603 0.07 -32.19 -9.03
C ASN A 603 -0.68 -33.24 -9.86
N ILE A 604 -0.39 -33.34 -11.17
CA ILE A 604 -1.23 -34.08 -12.12
C ILE A 604 -0.53 -35.29 -12.75
N LEU A 605 0.81 -35.33 -12.78
CA LEU A 605 1.54 -36.58 -13.08
C LEU A 605 1.48 -37.60 -11.93
N ALA A 606 1.38 -37.11 -10.69
CA ALA A 606 1.42 -37.94 -9.49
C ALA A 606 0.26 -38.96 -9.37
N PRO A 607 -1.01 -38.64 -9.72
CA PRO A 607 -2.08 -39.64 -9.79
C PRO A 607 -1.86 -40.77 -10.80
N SER A 608 -1.17 -40.52 -11.92
CA SER A 608 -0.87 -41.56 -12.92
C SER A 608 0.31 -42.45 -12.50
N LEU A 609 1.37 -41.87 -11.92
CA LEU A 609 2.60 -42.62 -11.56
C LEU A 609 2.50 -43.33 -10.21
N GLY A 610 1.74 -42.77 -9.26
CA GLY A 610 1.60 -43.30 -7.91
C GLY A 610 1.15 -44.77 -7.88
N PRO A 611 -0.02 -45.12 -8.43
CA PRO A 611 -0.55 -46.48 -8.34
C PRO A 611 0.35 -47.54 -8.99
N ILE A 612 1.09 -47.18 -10.05
CA ILE A 612 2.02 -48.10 -10.72
C ILE A 612 3.17 -48.48 -9.78
N LEU A 613 3.81 -47.48 -9.16
CA LEU A 613 4.91 -47.69 -8.22
C LEU A 613 4.42 -48.32 -6.90
N GLY A 614 3.23 -47.94 -6.44
CA GLY A 614 2.61 -48.46 -5.22
C GLY A 614 2.31 -49.95 -5.29
N GLY A 615 1.77 -50.42 -6.41
CA GLY A 615 1.49 -51.83 -6.65
C GLY A 615 2.78 -52.64 -6.66
N PHE A 616 3.79 -52.18 -7.41
CA PHE A 616 5.10 -52.82 -7.46
C PHE A 616 5.76 -52.92 -6.07
N LEU A 617 5.85 -51.82 -5.32
CA LEU A 617 6.46 -51.80 -3.99
C LEU A 617 5.71 -52.72 -3.02
N SER A 618 4.37 -52.63 -2.97
CA SER A 618 3.56 -53.46 -2.08
C SER A 618 3.61 -54.94 -2.39
N GLN A 619 3.80 -55.33 -3.66
CA GLN A 619 3.81 -56.73 -4.10
C GLN A 619 5.13 -57.43 -3.74
N TYR A 620 6.27 -56.77 -3.92
CA TYR A 620 7.59 -57.39 -3.76
C TYR A 620 8.25 -57.11 -2.41
N PHE A 621 7.94 -55.98 -1.75
CA PHE A 621 8.64 -55.51 -0.56
C PHE A 621 7.71 -55.22 0.64
N GLY A 622 6.42 -55.57 0.52
CA GLY A 622 5.40 -55.27 1.53
C GLY A 622 4.93 -53.81 1.49
N TRP A 623 3.79 -53.53 2.13
CA TRP A 623 3.17 -52.21 2.07
C TRP A 623 3.98 -51.13 2.80
N GLN A 624 4.77 -51.50 3.80
CA GLN A 624 5.67 -50.61 4.54
C GLN A 624 6.75 -50.00 3.64
N ALA A 625 7.16 -50.71 2.57
CA ALA A 625 8.14 -50.22 1.60
C ALA A 625 7.69 -48.95 0.86
N ILE A 626 6.37 -48.70 0.75
CA ILE A 626 5.83 -47.46 0.19
C ILE A 626 6.27 -46.25 1.03
N PHE A 627 6.24 -46.36 2.36
CA PHE A 627 6.63 -45.28 3.26
C PHE A 627 8.14 -45.07 3.29
N TRP A 628 8.92 -46.16 3.25
CA TRP A 628 10.38 -46.07 3.07
C TRP A 628 10.78 -45.43 1.74
N PHE A 629 10.09 -45.76 0.65
CA PHE A 629 10.31 -45.13 -0.65
C PHE A 629 9.97 -43.63 -0.63
N LEU A 630 8.82 -43.24 -0.07
CA LEU A 630 8.44 -41.83 0.08
C LEU A 630 9.43 -41.05 0.98
N PHE A 631 9.94 -41.68 2.05
CA PHE A 631 10.99 -41.13 2.90
C PHE A 631 12.30 -40.89 2.12
N LEU A 632 12.79 -41.89 1.40
CA LEU A 632 14.02 -41.79 0.60
C LEU A 632 13.89 -40.74 -0.51
N ALA A 633 12.76 -40.73 -1.23
CA ALA A 633 12.46 -39.71 -2.24
C ALA A 633 12.40 -38.31 -1.63
N ALA A 634 11.75 -38.15 -0.47
CA ALA A 634 11.65 -36.88 0.23
C ALA A 634 13.02 -36.36 0.70
N ILE A 635 13.88 -37.21 1.29
CA ILE A 635 15.25 -36.81 1.67
C ILE A 635 16.08 -36.44 0.44
N THR A 636 16.05 -37.26 -0.60
CA THR A 636 16.82 -37.04 -1.84
C THR A 636 16.46 -35.71 -2.50
N PHE A 637 15.20 -35.28 -2.40
CA PHE A 637 14.74 -33.97 -2.87
C PHE A 637 14.98 -32.83 -1.85
N PHE A 638 14.81 -33.10 -0.56
CA PHE A 638 14.97 -32.12 0.52
C PHE A 638 16.42 -31.65 0.68
N ILE A 639 17.42 -32.51 0.48
CA ILE A 639 18.83 -32.12 0.60
C ILE A 639 19.19 -31.00 -0.42
N PRO A 640 18.97 -31.16 -1.74
CA PRO A 640 19.15 -30.06 -2.70
C PRO A 640 18.31 -28.81 -2.39
N LEU A 641 17.04 -28.98 -1.97
CA LEU A 641 16.19 -27.85 -1.60
C LEU A 641 16.78 -27.07 -0.43
N PHE A 642 17.18 -27.75 0.64
CA PHE A 642 17.80 -27.15 1.82
C PHE A 642 19.11 -26.44 1.48
N LEU A 643 19.96 -27.04 0.64
CA LEU A 643 21.26 -26.48 0.28
C LEU A 643 21.14 -25.26 -0.66
N PHE A 644 20.33 -25.35 -1.72
CA PHE A 644 20.37 -24.43 -2.86
C PHE A 644 19.14 -23.55 -3.05
N PHE A 645 17.96 -23.91 -2.54
CA PHE A 645 16.71 -23.18 -2.83
C PHE A 645 16.76 -21.76 -2.24
N PRO A 646 16.62 -20.69 -3.05
CA PRO A 646 16.68 -19.31 -2.59
C PRO A 646 15.39 -18.90 -1.88
N GLU A 647 15.48 -17.86 -1.05
CA GLU A 647 14.27 -17.16 -0.60
C GLU A 647 13.71 -16.32 -1.77
N THR A 648 12.40 -16.36 -1.98
CA THR A 648 11.71 -15.65 -3.07
C THR A 648 10.63 -14.69 -2.58
N CYS A 649 10.23 -14.75 -1.30
CA CYS A 649 9.18 -13.93 -0.75
C CYS A 649 9.50 -12.44 -0.93
N ARG A 650 8.70 -11.74 -1.73
CA ARG A 650 8.92 -10.32 -2.06
C ARG A 650 8.99 -9.41 -0.83
N ALA A 651 8.26 -9.77 0.23
CA ALA A 651 8.28 -9.03 1.49
C ALA A 651 9.65 -9.06 2.18
N ILE A 652 10.53 -10.04 1.87
CA ILE A 652 11.82 -10.27 2.51
C ILE A 652 12.99 -9.94 1.58
N VAL A 653 12.94 -10.39 0.31
CA VAL A 653 14.05 -10.23 -0.66
C VAL A 653 13.78 -9.19 -1.76
N GLY A 654 12.61 -8.54 -1.76
CA GLY A 654 12.21 -7.61 -2.81
C GLY A 654 11.99 -8.31 -4.16
N ASP A 655 12.75 -7.90 -5.17
CA ASP A 655 12.84 -8.56 -6.49
C ASP A 655 13.90 -9.69 -6.55
N GLY A 656 14.51 -10.02 -5.40
CA GLY A 656 15.65 -10.94 -5.28
C GLY A 656 17.01 -10.23 -5.14
N SER A 657 17.06 -8.90 -5.21
CA SER A 657 18.30 -8.12 -4.99
C SER A 657 18.73 -8.04 -3.52
N ILE A 658 17.80 -8.14 -2.56
CA ILE A 658 18.11 -7.98 -1.14
C ILE A 658 18.61 -9.34 -0.59
N PRO A 659 19.84 -9.43 -0.04
CA PRO A 659 20.39 -10.68 0.44
C PRO A 659 19.63 -11.19 1.67
N ALA A 660 19.06 -12.39 1.56
CA ALA A 660 18.38 -13.06 2.67
C ALA A 660 19.34 -13.33 3.85
N THR A 661 18.85 -13.16 5.08
CA THR A 661 19.64 -13.30 6.31
C THR A 661 19.04 -14.32 7.27
N GLY A 662 19.87 -14.79 8.21
CA GLY A 662 19.48 -15.80 9.19
C GLY A 662 19.03 -17.10 8.52
N TRP A 663 17.90 -17.65 8.98
CA TRP A 663 17.31 -18.89 8.46
C TRP A 663 16.80 -18.81 7.00
N ASN A 664 16.65 -17.60 6.44
CA ASN A 664 16.20 -17.39 5.07
C ASN A 664 17.36 -17.46 4.06
N GLN A 665 18.60 -17.51 4.54
CA GLN A 665 19.78 -17.68 3.70
C GLN A 665 19.96 -19.16 3.30
N SER A 666 20.34 -19.42 2.04
CA SER A 666 20.70 -20.78 1.62
C SER A 666 22.08 -21.19 2.14
N VAL A 667 22.28 -22.49 2.38
CA VAL A 667 23.57 -23.02 2.86
C VAL A 667 24.65 -22.73 1.82
N TRP A 668 24.31 -22.88 0.53
CA TRP A 668 25.17 -22.47 -0.58
C TRP A 668 25.58 -20.99 -0.50
N ASN A 669 24.62 -20.06 -0.35
CA ASN A 669 24.94 -18.63 -0.26
C ASN A 669 25.71 -18.27 1.03
N ARG A 670 25.57 -19.05 2.09
CA ARG A 670 26.36 -18.89 3.33
C ARG A 670 27.80 -19.38 3.12
N TRP A 671 27.97 -20.56 2.52
CA TRP A 671 29.27 -21.14 2.19
C TRP A 671 30.05 -20.28 1.18
N HIS A 672 29.41 -19.83 0.10
CA HIS A 672 30.02 -18.94 -0.88
C HIS A 672 30.42 -17.59 -0.29
N LYS A 673 29.63 -17.03 0.65
CA LYS A 673 29.99 -15.80 1.37
C LYS A 673 31.17 -15.98 2.34
N GLN A 674 31.37 -17.19 2.86
CA GLN A 674 32.54 -17.58 3.67
C GLN A 674 33.79 -17.91 2.83
N HIS A 675 33.62 -18.42 1.61
CA HIS A 675 34.76 -18.74 0.72
C HIS A 675 35.20 -17.54 -0.13
N ALA A 676 34.29 -16.65 -0.52
CA ALA A 676 34.65 -15.35 -1.12
C ALA A 676 35.45 -14.45 -0.16
N THR A 677 35.36 -14.68 1.16
CA THR A 677 36.21 -14.03 2.17
C THR A 677 37.55 -14.75 2.40
N THR A 678 37.80 -15.87 1.73
CA THR A 678 39.06 -16.64 1.83
C THR A 678 39.90 -16.59 0.55
N THR A 679 39.30 -16.27 -0.61
CA THR A 679 39.97 -16.33 -1.93
C THR A 679 40.09 -14.96 -2.61
N SER A 680 40.61 -13.95 -1.90
CA SER A 680 40.93 -12.65 -2.49
C SER A 680 42.02 -11.90 -1.72
N ASN A 681 43.27 -12.36 -1.83
CA ASN A 681 44.47 -11.56 -1.55
C ASN A 681 45.32 -11.51 -2.83
N CYS A 682 45.40 -10.30 -3.43
CA CYS A 682 46.49 -9.78 -4.29
C CYS A 682 46.78 -10.52 -5.63
N ASP A 683 47.27 -9.91 -6.70
CA ASP A 683 47.85 -8.57 -6.95
C ASP A 683 47.03 -7.84 -8.05
N VAL A 684 46.93 -6.50 -8.15
CA VAL A 684 47.98 -5.50 -8.46
C VAL A 684 47.70 -4.17 -7.72
N GLU A 685 48.77 -3.42 -7.47
CA GLU A 685 48.93 -2.20 -6.66
C GLU A 685 47.79 -1.15 -6.66
N GLY A 686 47.28 -0.83 -5.45
CA GLY A 686 46.37 0.30 -5.17
C GLY A 686 45.83 0.28 -3.72
N SER A 687 45.85 1.41 -3.01
CA SER A 687 45.67 1.50 -1.53
C SER A 687 44.32 0.99 -0.95
N PRO A 688 44.29 0.57 0.34
CA PRO A 688 43.38 -0.48 0.82
C PRO A 688 42.14 0.00 1.61
N ASP A 689 41.31 0.89 1.06
CA ASP A 689 40.07 1.36 1.74
C ASP A 689 38.76 1.02 0.99
N THR A 690 38.82 0.39 -0.19
CA THR A 690 37.67 0.10 -1.06
C THR A 690 37.03 -1.27 -0.82
N CYS A 691 36.60 -1.58 0.42
CA CYS A 691 35.81 -2.80 0.68
C CYS A 691 34.93 -2.73 1.96
N ARG A 692 33.85 -1.93 1.93
CA ARG A 692 32.73 -2.03 2.91
C ARG A 692 31.46 -1.33 2.44
N GLU A 693 30.80 -1.88 1.42
CA GLU A 693 29.44 -1.47 1.07
C GLU A 693 28.46 -1.83 2.20
N VAL A 694 27.86 -0.81 2.82
CA VAL A 694 26.87 -0.99 3.88
C VAL A 694 25.50 -1.17 3.26
N HIS A 695 25.14 -2.42 2.93
CA HIS A 695 23.73 -2.75 2.76
C HIS A 695 22.98 -2.48 4.08
N PRO A 696 21.80 -1.83 4.04
CA PRO A 696 21.02 -1.58 5.25
C PRO A 696 20.64 -2.90 5.92
N ALA A 697 20.81 -2.98 7.24
CA ALA A 697 20.48 -4.18 8.00
C ALA A 697 18.97 -4.48 7.89
N PRO A 698 18.57 -5.75 7.64
CA PRO A 698 17.16 -6.09 7.50
C PRO A 698 16.42 -5.86 8.82
N GLN A 699 15.31 -5.12 8.74
CA GLN A 699 14.43 -4.88 9.89
C GLN A 699 13.94 -6.23 10.45
N LYS A 700 14.17 -6.46 11.75
CA LYS A 700 13.56 -7.58 12.47
C LYS A 700 12.04 -7.38 12.50
N ARG A 701 11.32 -8.08 11.62
CA ARG A 701 9.86 -8.20 11.70
C ARG A 701 9.49 -9.25 12.75
N SER A 702 8.50 -8.94 13.58
CA SER A 702 7.90 -9.93 14.48
C SER A 702 7.08 -10.92 13.66
N ILE A 703 7.34 -12.21 13.85
CA ILE A 703 6.50 -13.28 13.31
C ILE A 703 5.32 -13.41 14.27
N THR A 704 4.11 -13.16 13.76
CA THR A 704 2.89 -13.35 14.54
C THR A 704 2.32 -14.74 14.28
N PHE A 705 1.54 -15.27 15.23
CA PHE A 705 0.92 -16.58 15.05
C PHE A 705 0.00 -16.56 13.80
N PRO A 706 0.11 -17.51 12.85
CA PRO A 706 -0.61 -17.42 11.59
C PRO A 706 -2.13 -17.51 11.82
N ASN A 707 -2.90 -16.61 11.19
CA ASN A 707 -4.35 -16.51 11.42
C ASN A 707 -5.15 -17.20 10.28
N PRO A 708 -5.68 -18.43 10.50
CA PRO A 708 -6.38 -19.18 9.45
C PRO A 708 -7.74 -18.57 9.08
N LEU A 709 -8.32 -17.70 9.91
CA LEU A 709 -9.58 -17.00 9.60
C LEU A 709 -9.42 -16.03 8.41
N SER A 710 -8.20 -15.55 8.13
CA SER A 710 -7.91 -14.73 6.95
C SER A 710 -8.17 -15.49 5.65
N THR A 711 -7.72 -16.74 5.58
CA THR A 711 -7.93 -17.66 4.45
C THR A 711 -9.41 -18.02 4.29
N LEU A 712 -10.14 -18.21 5.39
CA LEU A 712 -11.58 -18.48 5.33
C LEU A 712 -12.38 -17.24 4.90
N ARG A 713 -12.01 -16.04 5.35
CA ARG A 713 -12.68 -14.78 4.97
C ARG A 713 -12.64 -14.52 3.47
N LEU A 714 -11.55 -14.90 2.78
CA LEU A 714 -11.42 -14.83 1.32
C LEU A 714 -12.49 -15.64 0.57
N LEU A 715 -13.01 -16.72 1.16
CA LEU A 715 -14.06 -17.54 0.53
C LEU A 715 -15.44 -16.86 0.55
N PHE A 716 -15.64 -15.85 1.43
CA PHE A 716 -16.87 -15.08 1.53
C PHE A 716 -16.77 -13.70 0.84
N GLN A 717 -15.61 -13.35 0.30
CA GLN A 717 -15.43 -12.14 -0.49
C GLN A 717 -15.86 -12.40 -1.93
N LEU A 718 -16.78 -11.59 -2.46
CA LEU A 718 -16.92 -11.47 -3.92
C LEU A 718 -15.72 -10.65 -4.43
N PRO A 719 -15.08 -11.07 -5.53
CA PRO A 719 -15.45 -12.18 -6.43
C PRO A 719 -14.77 -13.53 -6.14
N THR A 720 -13.88 -13.56 -5.16
CA THR A 720 -12.85 -14.58 -4.95
C THR A 720 -13.43 -15.92 -4.52
N GLY A 721 -14.42 -15.91 -3.64
CA GLY A 721 -15.14 -17.10 -3.19
C GLY A 721 -15.73 -17.91 -4.35
N PRO A 722 -16.59 -17.31 -5.20
CA PRO A 722 -17.10 -17.97 -6.39
C PRO A 722 -16.04 -18.49 -7.38
N LEU A 723 -14.96 -17.73 -7.60
CA LEU A 723 -13.87 -18.16 -8.51
C LEU A 723 -13.13 -19.39 -7.95
N VAL A 724 -12.82 -19.38 -6.65
CA VAL A 724 -12.23 -20.53 -5.94
C VAL A 724 -13.18 -21.73 -5.93
N LEU A 725 -14.48 -21.52 -5.73
CA LEU A 725 -15.51 -22.57 -5.76
C LEU A 725 -15.61 -23.22 -7.14
N ALA A 726 -15.67 -22.42 -8.21
CA ALA A 726 -15.71 -22.92 -9.59
C ALA A 726 -14.45 -23.74 -9.93
N ASN A 727 -13.27 -23.24 -9.53
CA ASN A 727 -12.01 -23.96 -9.72
C ASN A 727 -11.95 -25.28 -8.95
N GLY A 728 -12.46 -25.29 -7.72
CA GLY A 728 -12.60 -26.49 -6.90
C GLY A 728 -13.54 -27.53 -7.53
N ILE A 729 -14.64 -27.11 -8.16
CA ILE A 729 -15.60 -28.01 -8.81
C ILE A 729 -15.05 -28.58 -10.13
N VAL A 730 -14.37 -27.77 -10.94
CA VAL A 730 -13.66 -28.27 -12.14
C VAL A 730 -12.63 -29.34 -11.77
N PHE A 731 -11.90 -29.16 -10.67
CA PHE A 731 -10.97 -30.17 -10.16
C PHE A 731 -11.66 -31.38 -9.53
N ALA A 732 -12.80 -31.19 -8.86
CA ALA A 732 -13.61 -32.29 -8.32
C ALA A 732 -14.12 -33.22 -9.43
N SER A 733 -14.50 -32.66 -10.60
CA SER A 733 -14.89 -33.43 -11.77
C SER A 733 -13.77 -34.29 -12.35
N TYR A 734 -12.51 -33.87 -12.25
CA TYR A 734 -11.37 -34.74 -12.58
C TYR A 734 -11.37 -35.97 -11.68
N TYR A 735 -11.46 -35.76 -10.36
CA TYR A 735 -11.49 -36.85 -9.38
C TYR A 735 -12.70 -37.77 -9.55
N SER A 736 -13.89 -37.25 -9.88
CA SER A 736 -15.07 -38.06 -10.25
C SER A 736 -14.77 -39.05 -11.39
N VAL A 737 -14.12 -38.59 -12.46
CA VAL A 737 -13.80 -39.44 -13.61
C VAL A 737 -12.68 -40.42 -13.25
N THR A 738 -11.57 -39.95 -12.70
CA THR A 738 -10.42 -40.81 -12.37
C THR A 738 -10.74 -41.87 -11.31
N ALA A 739 -11.63 -41.57 -10.36
CA ALA A 739 -12.10 -42.56 -9.37
C ALA A 739 -13.06 -43.59 -9.97
N GLY A 740 -13.79 -43.26 -11.04
CA GLY A 740 -14.70 -44.20 -11.73
C GLY A 740 -13.98 -45.20 -12.65
N ILE A 741 -12.81 -44.84 -13.19
CA ILE A 741 -12.05 -45.68 -14.15
C ILE A 741 -11.83 -47.12 -13.62
N PRO A 742 -11.33 -47.38 -12.39
CA PRO A 742 -11.02 -48.74 -11.95
C PRO A 742 -12.22 -49.67 -11.90
N SER A 743 -13.37 -49.21 -11.42
CA SER A 743 -14.59 -50.03 -11.33
C SER A 743 -15.25 -50.21 -12.69
N GLN A 744 -15.36 -49.13 -13.48
CA GLN A 744 -15.97 -49.18 -14.81
C GLN A 744 -15.15 -50.02 -15.79
N PHE A 745 -13.83 -49.84 -15.86
CA PHE A 745 -13.01 -50.56 -16.83
C PHE A 745 -12.84 -52.04 -16.45
N LYS A 746 -12.85 -52.38 -15.16
CA LYS A 746 -12.90 -53.78 -14.71
C LYS A 746 -14.24 -54.44 -15.07
N ALA A 747 -15.36 -53.74 -14.86
CA ALA A 747 -16.70 -54.27 -15.14
C ALA A 747 -17.05 -54.33 -16.65
N ILE A 748 -16.55 -53.41 -17.47
CA ILE A 748 -16.88 -53.31 -18.90
C ILE A 748 -15.90 -54.13 -19.76
N TYR A 749 -14.60 -54.06 -19.45
CA TYR A 749 -13.53 -54.62 -20.29
C TYR A 749 -12.79 -55.81 -19.67
N GLY A 750 -13.06 -56.15 -18.40
CA GLY A 750 -12.37 -57.25 -17.70
C GLY A 750 -10.88 -57.01 -17.48
N LEU A 751 -10.42 -55.75 -17.45
CA LEU A 751 -8.99 -55.45 -17.31
C LEU A 751 -8.42 -55.99 -15.98
N SER A 752 -7.21 -56.54 -16.06
CA SER A 752 -6.39 -56.85 -14.90
C SER A 752 -5.97 -55.58 -14.17
N ASP A 753 -5.55 -55.68 -12.92
CA ASP A 753 -5.19 -54.50 -12.10
C ASP A 753 -4.02 -53.70 -12.70
N LEU A 754 -3.09 -54.36 -13.42
CA LEU A 754 -2.07 -53.71 -14.23
C LEU A 754 -2.66 -53.01 -15.47
N GLY A 755 -3.60 -53.63 -16.17
CA GLY A 755 -4.31 -53.02 -17.30
C GLY A 755 -5.11 -51.77 -16.90
N ILE A 756 -5.68 -51.78 -15.68
CA ILE A 756 -6.30 -50.60 -15.06
C ILE A 756 -5.24 -49.55 -14.73
N GLY A 757 -4.09 -49.91 -14.18
CA GLY A 757 -2.99 -48.96 -13.96
C GLY A 757 -2.53 -48.26 -15.25
N LEU A 758 -2.41 -49.02 -16.35
CA LEU A 758 -2.04 -48.48 -17.66
C LEU A 758 -3.10 -47.54 -18.27
N SER A 759 -4.39 -47.68 -17.91
CA SER A 759 -5.44 -46.79 -18.42
C SER A 759 -5.38 -45.35 -17.88
N PHE A 760 -4.55 -45.08 -16.87
CA PHE A 760 -4.26 -43.72 -16.38
C PHE A 760 -3.17 -42.99 -17.18
N ILE A 761 -2.47 -43.66 -18.11
CA ILE A 761 -1.44 -43.02 -18.96
C ILE A 761 -2.05 -41.92 -19.87
N PRO A 762 -3.17 -42.15 -20.58
CA PRO A 762 -3.83 -41.10 -21.37
C PRO A 762 -4.30 -39.91 -20.55
N ALA A 763 -4.72 -40.12 -19.29
CA ALA A 763 -5.07 -39.03 -18.39
C ALA A 763 -3.86 -38.14 -18.09
N GLY A 764 -2.73 -38.74 -17.69
CA GLY A 764 -1.48 -38.03 -17.42
C GLY A 764 -0.93 -37.31 -18.66
N LEU A 765 -0.99 -37.94 -19.83
CA LEU A 765 -0.59 -37.33 -21.11
C LEU A 765 -1.48 -36.13 -21.49
N GLY A 766 -2.80 -36.26 -21.36
CA GLY A 766 -3.75 -35.17 -21.63
C GLY A 766 -3.47 -33.95 -20.77
N SER A 767 -3.20 -34.18 -19.48
CA SER A 767 -2.82 -33.12 -18.54
C SER A 767 -1.44 -32.50 -18.81
N LEU A 768 -0.44 -33.30 -19.20
CA LEU A 768 0.91 -32.82 -19.57
C LEU A 768 0.86 -31.90 -20.81
N VAL A 769 0.16 -32.34 -21.87
CA VAL A 769 -0.02 -31.55 -23.10
C VAL A 769 -0.83 -30.29 -22.79
N SER A 770 -1.88 -30.39 -21.98
CA SER A 770 -2.69 -29.24 -21.56
C SER A 770 -1.90 -28.20 -20.76
N ALA A 771 -1.13 -28.63 -19.76
CA ALA A 771 -0.35 -27.73 -18.90
C ALA A 771 0.66 -26.88 -19.68
N THR A 772 1.25 -27.44 -20.75
CA THR A 772 2.21 -26.75 -21.61
C THR A 772 1.53 -25.92 -22.70
N PHE A 773 0.62 -26.51 -23.47
CA PHE A 773 -0.06 -25.85 -24.59
C PHE A 773 -1.00 -24.72 -24.16
N ASN A 774 -1.83 -24.96 -23.14
CA ASN A 774 -2.79 -23.95 -22.68
C ASN A 774 -2.11 -22.76 -22.00
N GLY A 775 -0.97 -22.97 -21.33
CA GLY A 775 -0.15 -21.89 -20.77
C GLY A 775 0.30 -20.88 -21.84
N LEU A 776 0.76 -21.38 -22.99
CA LEU A 776 1.15 -20.56 -24.14
C LEU A 776 -0.04 -19.76 -24.72
N ILE A 777 -1.24 -20.37 -24.80
CA ILE A 777 -2.46 -19.70 -25.27
C ILE A 777 -2.90 -18.59 -24.31
N VAL A 778 -2.81 -18.81 -23.00
CA VAL A 778 -3.14 -17.83 -21.96
C VAL A 778 -2.23 -16.61 -22.02
N ASP A 779 -0.92 -16.82 -22.19
CA ASP A 779 0.05 -15.73 -22.32
C ASP A 779 -0.10 -15.01 -23.67
N TRP A 780 -0.33 -15.74 -24.76
CA TRP A 780 -0.64 -15.15 -26.07
C TRP A 780 -1.89 -14.26 -26.03
N ASN A 781 -2.98 -14.70 -25.38
CA ASN A 781 -4.20 -13.90 -25.31
C ASN A 781 -4.04 -12.64 -24.44
N TYR A 782 -3.27 -12.73 -23.35
CA TYR A 782 -2.89 -11.57 -22.53
C TYR A 782 -2.09 -10.55 -23.36
N ILE A 783 -1.05 -11.00 -24.06
CA ILE A 783 -0.21 -10.17 -24.94
C ILE A 783 -1.05 -9.56 -26.09
N ARG A 784 -1.97 -10.33 -26.67
CA ARG A 784 -2.88 -9.87 -27.73
C ARG A 784 -3.83 -8.77 -27.24
N LEU A 785 -4.38 -8.90 -26.03
CA LEU A 785 -5.30 -7.92 -25.47
C LEU A 785 -4.56 -6.63 -25.05
N ARG A 786 -3.36 -6.75 -24.46
CA ARG A 786 -2.46 -5.62 -24.17
C ARG A 786 -2.09 -4.82 -25.43
N ARG A 787 -1.72 -5.51 -26.52
CA ARG A 787 -1.44 -4.85 -27.81
C ARG A 787 -2.65 -4.11 -28.39
N LYS A 788 -3.87 -4.63 -28.15
CA LYS A 788 -5.12 -3.96 -28.59
C LYS A 788 -5.48 -2.74 -27.75
N THR A 789 -4.98 -2.60 -26.52
CA THR A 789 -5.20 -1.41 -25.67
C THR A 789 -4.11 -0.34 -25.82
N GLY A 790 -3.12 -0.55 -26.71
CA GLY A 790 -2.08 0.43 -27.02
C GLY A 790 -0.92 0.50 -26.01
N GLU A 791 -0.94 -0.30 -24.96
CA GLU A 791 0.06 -0.23 -23.88
C GLU A 791 1.33 -1.06 -24.21
N PRO A 792 2.54 -0.51 -24.03
CA PRO A 792 3.79 -1.21 -24.35
C PRO A 792 4.09 -2.36 -23.39
N ILE A 793 4.37 -3.55 -23.95
CA ILE A 793 4.66 -4.76 -23.17
C ILE A 793 6.17 -4.85 -22.87
N SER A 794 6.57 -4.38 -21.69
CA SER A 794 7.95 -4.51 -21.20
C SER A 794 8.13 -5.82 -20.43
N LYS A 795 8.95 -6.74 -20.97
CA LYS A 795 9.15 -8.11 -20.43
C LYS A 795 9.79 -8.18 -19.03
N ASP A 796 10.36 -7.09 -18.54
CA ASP A 796 11.11 -7.06 -17.28
C ASP A 796 10.39 -6.27 -16.16
N GLN A 797 9.23 -5.66 -16.42
CA GLN A 797 8.55 -4.71 -15.52
C GLN A 797 7.22 -5.22 -14.95
N LYS A 798 6.73 -4.60 -13.87
CA LYS A 798 5.41 -4.88 -13.27
C LYS A 798 4.31 -4.28 -14.17
N GLN A 799 3.50 -5.13 -14.79
CA GLN A 799 2.52 -4.71 -15.81
C GLN A 799 1.12 -4.41 -15.26
N ASP A 800 0.83 -4.69 -14.00
CA ASP A 800 -0.54 -4.61 -13.49
C ASP A 800 -0.86 -3.20 -12.93
N HIS A 801 -1.19 -2.29 -13.85
CA HIS A 801 -1.94 -1.06 -13.59
C HIS A 801 -3.44 -1.35 -13.75
N GLY A 802 -4.28 -0.82 -12.84
CA GLY A 802 -5.69 -1.22 -12.63
C GLY A 802 -6.70 -0.92 -13.75
N ALA A 803 -6.24 -0.55 -14.96
CA ALA A 803 -7.08 -0.32 -16.14
C ALA A 803 -7.13 -1.54 -17.10
N PHE A 804 -6.23 -2.52 -16.95
CA PHE A 804 -6.21 -3.68 -17.85
C PHE A 804 -7.17 -4.79 -17.38
N PRO A 805 -8.13 -5.23 -18.22
CA PRO A 805 -9.14 -6.22 -17.83
C PRO A 805 -8.57 -7.65 -17.81
N ILE A 806 -7.86 -7.98 -16.74
CA ILE A 806 -7.12 -9.23 -16.57
C ILE A 806 -8.04 -10.45 -16.49
N GLU A 807 -9.21 -10.31 -15.87
CA GLU A 807 -10.27 -11.33 -15.81
C GLU A 807 -10.73 -11.68 -17.22
N ARG A 808 -10.94 -10.68 -18.08
CA ARG A 808 -11.31 -10.89 -19.48
C ARG A 808 -10.20 -11.59 -20.25
N ALA A 809 -8.93 -11.20 -20.02
CA ALA A 809 -7.77 -11.80 -20.67
C ALA A 809 -7.64 -13.31 -20.36
N ARG A 810 -7.91 -13.72 -19.11
CA ARG A 810 -7.87 -15.13 -18.68
C ARG A 810 -9.16 -15.89 -19.03
N LEU A 811 -10.33 -15.38 -18.66
CA LEU A 811 -11.62 -16.08 -18.81
C LEU A 811 -12.04 -16.29 -20.28
N GLN A 812 -11.53 -15.49 -21.22
CA GLN A 812 -11.66 -15.77 -22.66
C GLN A 812 -11.11 -17.14 -23.07
N ILE A 813 -10.13 -17.68 -22.34
CA ILE A 813 -9.59 -19.04 -22.54
C ILE A 813 -10.22 -20.02 -21.54
N GLY A 814 -10.34 -19.61 -20.27
CA GLY A 814 -10.83 -20.48 -19.18
C GLY A 814 -12.27 -20.95 -19.35
N LEU A 815 -13.19 -20.06 -19.78
CA LEU A 815 -14.61 -20.43 -19.95
C LEU A 815 -14.81 -21.45 -21.09
N PRO A 816 -14.32 -21.25 -22.33
CA PRO A 816 -14.42 -22.27 -23.38
C PRO A 816 -13.84 -23.63 -22.98
N MET A 817 -12.71 -23.65 -22.25
CA MET A 817 -12.13 -24.91 -21.75
C MET A 817 -13.04 -25.58 -20.70
N THR A 818 -13.72 -24.81 -19.85
CA THR A 818 -14.70 -25.35 -18.88
C THR A 818 -15.92 -25.94 -19.58
N PHE A 819 -16.45 -25.29 -20.63
CA PHE A 819 -17.54 -25.84 -21.46
C PHE A 819 -17.10 -27.10 -22.21
N ALA A 820 -15.91 -27.10 -22.82
CA ALA A 820 -15.35 -28.27 -23.50
C ALA A 820 -15.12 -29.44 -22.53
N ALA A 821 -14.67 -29.16 -21.30
CA ALA A 821 -14.51 -30.16 -20.25
C ALA A 821 -15.85 -30.78 -19.83
N ALA A 822 -16.87 -29.96 -19.57
CA ALA A 822 -18.21 -30.45 -19.23
C ALA A 822 -18.82 -31.29 -20.36
N LEU A 823 -18.68 -30.86 -21.62
CA LEU A 823 -19.10 -31.62 -22.80
C LEU A 823 -18.36 -32.96 -22.91
N SER A 824 -17.04 -32.98 -22.68
CA SER A 824 -16.23 -34.22 -22.72
C SER A 824 -16.67 -35.21 -21.65
N VAL A 825 -16.97 -34.74 -20.43
CA VAL A 825 -17.48 -35.58 -19.33
C VAL A 825 -18.88 -36.11 -19.64
N ALA A 826 -19.78 -35.28 -20.17
CA ALA A 826 -21.13 -35.69 -20.56
C ALA A 826 -21.11 -36.73 -21.70
N TRP A 827 -20.19 -36.57 -22.67
CA TRP A 827 -19.98 -37.52 -23.76
C TRP A 827 -19.43 -38.85 -23.22
N TYR A 828 -18.41 -38.83 -22.35
CA TYR A 828 -17.92 -40.04 -21.68
C TYR A 828 -19.03 -40.77 -20.93
N GLY A 829 -19.90 -40.04 -20.21
CA GLY A 829 -21.06 -40.63 -19.53
C GLY A 829 -22.01 -41.36 -20.46
N ALA A 830 -22.39 -40.75 -21.59
CA ALA A 830 -23.29 -41.36 -22.57
C ALA A 830 -22.64 -42.53 -23.32
N LEU A 831 -21.35 -42.44 -23.65
CA LEU A 831 -20.65 -43.51 -24.37
C LEU A 831 -20.24 -44.68 -23.48
N ILE A 832 -19.79 -44.47 -22.24
CA ILE A 832 -19.30 -45.58 -21.40
C ILE A 832 -20.43 -46.59 -21.07
N GLU A 833 -21.68 -46.14 -21.09
CA GLU A 833 -22.87 -46.98 -20.91
C GLU A 833 -23.12 -47.93 -22.10
N SER A 834 -22.79 -47.52 -23.33
CA SER A 834 -22.88 -48.36 -24.53
C SER A 834 -21.69 -49.30 -24.75
N LYS A 835 -20.78 -49.41 -23.77
CA LYS A 835 -19.59 -50.30 -23.78
C LYS A 835 -18.73 -50.11 -25.05
N PRO A 836 -18.16 -48.92 -25.26
CA PRO A 836 -17.45 -48.56 -26.49
C PRO A 836 -16.10 -49.29 -26.53
N ALA A 837 -15.42 -49.37 -27.68
CA ALA A 837 -14.08 -49.95 -27.73
C ALA A 837 -13.11 -49.25 -26.75
N LEU A 838 -12.22 -50.00 -26.10
CA LEU A 838 -11.31 -49.48 -25.06
C LEU A 838 -10.50 -48.27 -25.52
N SER A 839 -10.03 -48.26 -26.78
CA SER A 839 -9.33 -47.13 -27.39
C SER A 839 -10.15 -45.83 -27.39
N VAL A 840 -11.46 -45.92 -27.64
CA VAL A 840 -12.39 -44.76 -27.61
C VAL A 840 -12.53 -44.23 -26.17
N ALA A 841 -12.67 -45.12 -25.18
CA ALA A 841 -12.73 -44.73 -23.78
C ALA A 841 -11.43 -44.04 -23.32
N LEU A 842 -10.26 -44.56 -23.73
CA LEU A 842 -8.95 -43.97 -23.43
C LEU A 842 -8.76 -42.58 -24.08
N VAL A 843 -9.26 -42.38 -25.32
CA VAL A 843 -9.24 -41.06 -25.99
C VAL A 843 -10.16 -40.06 -25.26
N LEU A 844 -11.33 -40.48 -24.79
CA LEU A 844 -12.21 -39.63 -23.98
C LEU A 844 -11.57 -39.25 -22.63
N VAL A 845 -10.90 -40.19 -21.96
CA VAL A 845 -10.14 -39.92 -20.72
C VAL A 845 -9.00 -38.91 -20.96
N PHE A 846 -8.30 -38.99 -22.10
CA PHE A 846 -7.32 -37.98 -22.52
C PHE A 846 -7.97 -36.60 -22.71
N LEU A 847 -9.06 -36.52 -23.47
CA LEU A 847 -9.77 -35.26 -23.77
C LEU A 847 -10.33 -34.59 -22.50
N ILE A 848 -10.94 -35.36 -21.60
CA ILE A 848 -11.40 -34.89 -20.29
C ILE A 848 -10.24 -34.32 -19.49
N SER A 849 -9.15 -35.07 -19.38
CA SER A 849 -7.98 -34.66 -18.59
C SER A 849 -7.33 -33.40 -19.18
N PHE A 850 -7.25 -33.30 -20.51
CA PHE A 850 -6.77 -32.11 -21.20
C PHE A 850 -7.64 -30.88 -20.92
N CYS A 851 -8.96 -30.96 -21.15
CA CYS A 851 -9.88 -29.83 -20.99
C CYS A 851 -10.02 -29.37 -19.53
N ILE A 852 -10.12 -30.32 -18.57
CA ILE A 852 -10.19 -29.99 -17.14
C ILE A 852 -8.88 -29.33 -16.67
N THR A 853 -7.72 -29.87 -17.07
CA THR A 853 -6.41 -29.28 -16.72
C THR A 853 -6.26 -27.87 -17.29
N ALA A 854 -6.78 -27.62 -18.49
CA ALA A 854 -6.73 -26.31 -19.13
C ALA A 854 -7.56 -25.28 -18.33
N ALA A 855 -8.82 -25.61 -18.04
CA ALA A 855 -9.72 -24.78 -17.25
C ALA A 855 -9.15 -24.49 -15.84
N TYR A 856 -8.68 -25.53 -15.14
CA TYR A 856 -8.07 -25.45 -13.81
C TYR A 856 -6.84 -24.53 -13.78
N ASN A 857 -5.93 -24.68 -14.74
CA ASN A 857 -4.73 -23.84 -14.82
C ASN A 857 -5.05 -22.37 -15.08
N VAL A 858 -6.02 -22.06 -15.94
CA VAL A 858 -6.41 -20.65 -16.20
C VAL A 858 -7.01 -20.00 -14.94
N MET A 859 -7.86 -20.71 -14.20
CA MET A 859 -8.45 -20.18 -12.96
C MET A 859 -7.41 -20.03 -11.86
N ASN A 860 -6.46 -20.97 -11.71
CA ASN A 860 -5.31 -20.81 -10.81
C ASN A 860 -4.49 -19.55 -11.12
N VAL A 861 -4.17 -19.31 -12.41
CA VAL A 861 -3.46 -18.09 -12.85
C VAL A 861 -4.26 -16.83 -12.46
N LEU A 862 -5.57 -16.83 -12.70
CA LEU A 862 -6.42 -15.68 -12.37
C LEU A 862 -6.51 -15.40 -10.86
N ILE A 863 -6.60 -16.43 -10.01
CA ILE A 863 -6.62 -16.23 -8.54
C ILE A 863 -5.28 -15.63 -8.07
N VAL A 864 -4.15 -16.04 -8.65
CA VAL A 864 -2.82 -15.44 -8.37
C VAL A 864 -2.73 -14.00 -8.88
N ASP A 865 -3.24 -13.72 -10.08
CA ASP A 865 -3.27 -12.38 -10.67
C ASP A 865 -4.09 -11.40 -9.80
N LEU A 866 -5.23 -11.84 -9.25
CA LEU A 866 -6.11 -11.04 -8.39
C LEU A 866 -5.53 -10.77 -6.98
N TYR A 867 -4.71 -11.68 -6.44
CA TYR A 867 -4.18 -11.60 -5.06
C TYR A 867 -2.65 -11.55 -5.00
N TYR A 868 -2.05 -10.70 -5.82
CA TYR A 868 -0.59 -10.59 -5.96
C TYR A 868 0.18 -10.21 -4.67
N THR A 869 -0.48 -9.60 -3.67
CA THR A 869 0.16 -9.20 -2.39
C THR A 869 0.21 -10.33 -1.36
N THR A 870 -0.73 -11.28 -1.42
CA THR A 870 -0.86 -12.41 -0.48
C THR A 870 -1.13 -13.72 -1.24
N PRO A 871 -0.29 -14.06 -2.25
CA PRO A 871 -0.60 -15.14 -3.18
C PRO A 871 -0.59 -16.51 -2.49
N ALA A 872 0.21 -16.72 -1.45
CA ALA A 872 0.21 -17.97 -0.69
C ALA A 872 -1.11 -18.14 0.09
N THR A 873 -1.63 -17.07 0.69
CA THR A 873 -2.91 -17.08 1.41
C THR A 873 -4.10 -17.34 0.47
N ALA A 874 -4.12 -16.73 -0.72
CA ALA A 874 -5.16 -17.00 -1.74
C ALA A 874 -5.06 -18.42 -2.32
N MET A 875 -3.85 -18.91 -2.56
CA MET A 875 -3.61 -20.30 -3.02
C MET A 875 -3.94 -21.33 -1.94
N ALA A 876 -3.77 -21.01 -0.66
CA ALA A 876 -4.23 -21.84 0.45
C ALA A 876 -5.76 -21.99 0.46
N ALA A 877 -6.51 -20.88 0.30
CA ALA A 877 -7.98 -20.91 0.20
C ALA A 877 -8.45 -21.76 -0.99
N ASN A 878 -7.78 -21.62 -2.14
CA ASN A 878 -8.03 -22.42 -3.34
C ASN A 878 -7.75 -23.93 -3.11
N ASN A 879 -6.62 -24.27 -2.49
CA ASN A 879 -6.26 -25.66 -2.20
C ASN A 879 -7.24 -26.31 -1.20
N LEU A 880 -7.65 -25.56 -0.17
CA LEU A 880 -8.66 -25.97 0.82
C LEU A 880 -9.97 -26.40 0.13
N VAL A 881 -10.59 -25.51 -0.65
CA VAL A 881 -11.87 -25.79 -1.33
C VAL A 881 -11.73 -26.94 -2.33
N ARG A 882 -10.64 -26.94 -3.10
CA ARG A 882 -10.30 -28.00 -4.06
C ARG A 882 -10.22 -29.39 -3.42
N CYS A 883 -9.50 -29.52 -2.30
CA CYS A 883 -9.33 -30.80 -1.61
C CYS A 883 -10.66 -31.32 -1.06
N PHE A 884 -11.44 -30.49 -0.36
CA PHE A 884 -12.75 -30.88 0.19
C PHE A 884 -13.72 -31.36 -0.90
N LEU A 885 -13.77 -30.67 -2.05
CA LEU A 885 -14.68 -31.02 -3.13
C LEU A 885 -14.22 -32.24 -3.93
N GLY A 886 -12.91 -32.41 -4.18
CA GLY A 886 -12.37 -33.63 -4.78
C GLY A 886 -12.61 -34.88 -3.93
N ALA A 887 -12.56 -34.73 -2.60
CA ALA A 887 -12.87 -35.80 -1.66
C ALA A 887 -14.37 -36.17 -1.67
N ALA A 888 -15.25 -35.17 -1.61
CA ALA A 888 -16.69 -35.37 -1.68
C ALA A 888 -17.10 -36.03 -3.02
N ALA A 889 -16.54 -35.58 -4.14
CA ALA A 889 -16.72 -36.20 -5.45
C ALA A 889 -16.30 -37.68 -5.47
N THR A 890 -15.09 -37.98 -5.01
CA THR A 890 -14.55 -39.36 -4.96
C THR A 890 -15.42 -40.28 -4.09
N ALA A 891 -15.93 -39.78 -2.96
CA ALA A 891 -16.76 -40.56 -2.04
C ALA A 891 -18.17 -40.84 -2.59
N VAL A 892 -18.75 -39.92 -3.36
CA VAL A 892 -20.15 -39.98 -3.80
C VAL A 892 -20.31 -40.61 -5.19
N ILE A 893 -19.27 -40.60 -6.04
CA ILE A 893 -19.37 -41.05 -7.43
C ILE A 893 -19.79 -42.53 -7.59
N HIS A 894 -19.24 -43.44 -6.78
CA HIS A 894 -19.59 -44.86 -6.85
C HIS A 894 -21.05 -45.13 -6.43
N PRO A 895 -21.55 -44.62 -5.28
CA PRO A 895 -22.97 -44.65 -4.95
C PRO A 895 -23.89 -44.03 -6.02
N MET A 896 -23.47 -42.95 -6.68
CA MET A 896 -24.23 -42.35 -7.79
C MET A 896 -24.29 -43.29 -8.99
N ILE A 897 -23.16 -43.83 -9.45
CA ILE A 897 -23.09 -44.79 -10.57
C ILE A 897 -24.02 -45.98 -10.31
N GLN A 898 -23.98 -46.56 -9.10
CA GLN A 898 -24.81 -47.71 -8.73
C GLN A 898 -26.31 -47.39 -8.68
N LYS A 899 -26.70 -46.15 -8.33
CA LYS A 899 -28.11 -45.77 -8.16
C LYS A 899 -28.74 -45.14 -9.41
N TRP A 900 -27.96 -44.41 -10.20
CA TRP A 900 -28.43 -43.57 -11.32
C TRP A 900 -27.88 -43.98 -12.69
N GLY A 901 -26.97 -44.96 -12.75
CA GLY A 901 -26.28 -45.33 -13.99
C GLY A 901 -25.11 -44.40 -14.31
N ASN A 902 -24.34 -44.73 -15.35
CA ASN A 902 -23.15 -43.98 -15.73
C ASN A 902 -23.53 -42.65 -16.38
N GLN A 903 -24.47 -42.66 -17.33
CA GLN A 903 -24.89 -41.50 -18.10
C GLN A 903 -25.41 -40.37 -17.19
N THR A 904 -26.44 -40.65 -16.39
CA THR A 904 -27.03 -39.65 -15.47
C THR A 904 -26.02 -39.13 -14.45
N THR A 905 -25.12 -39.99 -13.96
CA THR A 905 -24.09 -39.58 -13.00
C THR A 905 -23.11 -38.58 -13.60
N TYR A 906 -22.53 -38.86 -14.77
CA TYR A 906 -21.60 -37.93 -15.40
C TYR A 906 -22.29 -36.70 -16.01
N TRP A 907 -23.57 -36.80 -16.38
CA TRP A 907 -24.38 -35.64 -16.72
C TRP A 907 -24.60 -34.72 -15.52
N ALA A 908 -24.80 -35.26 -14.31
CA ALA A 908 -24.85 -34.45 -13.09
C ALA A 908 -23.50 -33.78 -12.78
N VAL A 909 -22.37 -34.48 -12.98
CA VAL A 909 -21.01 -33.91 -12.85
C VAL A 909 -20.77 -32.78 -13.86
N ALA A 910 -21.13 -32.98 -15.13
CA ALA A 910 -21.05 -31.95 -16.16
C ALA A 910 -21.98 -30.75 -15.85
N GLY A 911 -23.20 -31.02 -15.37
CA GLY A 911 -24.14 -30.00 -14.91
C GLY A 911 -23.60 -29.15 -13.76
N ALA A 912 -22.90 -29.74 -12.80
CA ALA A 912 -22.24 -29.02 -11.71
C ALA A 912 -21.09 -28.11 -12.18
N MET A 913 -20.37 -28.49 -13.24
CA MET A 913 -19.36 -27.62 -13.86
C MET A 913 -20.00 -26.43 -14.58
N LEU A 914 -21.13 -26.66 -15.28
CA LEU A 914 -21.84 -25.64 -16.03
C LEU A 914 -22.61 -24.67 -15.12
N SER A 915 -23.22 -25.16 -14.04
CA SER A 915 -24.01 -24.35 -13.11
C SER A 915 -23.22 -23.22 -12.45
N LEU A 916 -21.89 -23.35 -12.36
CA LEU A 916 -20.98 -22.30 -11.88
C LEU A 916 -20.26 -21.52 -12.99
N ALA A 917 -20.23 -22.03 -14.23
CA ALA A 917 -19.82 -21.24 -15.39
C ALA A 917 -20.81 -20.09 -15.69
N PHE A 918 -22.10 -20.25 -15.37
CA PHE A 918 -23.11 -19.20 -15.48
C PHE A 918 -22.92 -18.03 -14.49
N PRO A 919 -22.77 -18.24 -13.17
CA PRO A 919 -22.39 -17.17 -12.27
C PRO A 919 -20.98 -16.67 -12.58
N MET A 920 -20.01 -17.45 -13.08
CA MET A 920 -18.77 -16.84 -13.63
C MET A 920 -19.05 -15.89 -14.81
N LYS A 921 -20.05 -16.15 -15.65
CA LYS A 921 -20.55 -15.22 -16.67
C LYS A 921 -21.39 -14.05 -16.13
N ALA A 922 -21.87 -14.10 -14.87
CA ALA A 922 -22.51 -13.00 -14.15
C ALA A 922 -21.51 -12.24 -13.24
N ILE A 923 -20.40 -12.88 -12.90
CA ILE A 923 -19.24 -12.39 -12.14
C ILE A 923 -18.22 -11.78 -13.08
N ILE A 924 -18.22 -12.10 -14.38
CA ILE A 924 -17.67 -11.17 -15.37
C ILE A 924 -18.39 -9.82 -15.17
N PRO A 925 -19.72 -9.66 -15.34
CA PRO A 925 -20.48 -8.48 -14.96
C PRO A 925 -20.44 -8.03 -13.49
N SER A 926 -20.03 -8.81 -12.48
CA SER A 926 -20.06 -8.41 -11.05
C SER A 926 -18.69 -8.20 -10.37
N VAL A 927 -17.62 -8.83 -10.86
CA VAL A 927 -16.24 -8.28 -10.78
C VAL A 927 -16.20 -7.00 -11.57
N LEU A 928 -16.85 -7.00 -12.73
CA LEU A 928 -17.16 -5.75 -13.39
C LEU A 928 -18.03 -4.90 -12.45
N PHE A 929 -19.17 -5.26 -11.89
CA PHE A 929 -19.91 -4.38 -10.94
C PHE A 929 -19.17 -3.98 -9.63
N THR A 930 -17.92 -4.43 -9.43
CA THR A 930 -17.00 -3.94 -8.38
C THR A 930 -15.72 -3.27 -8.90
N ALA A 931 -15.35 -3.43 -10.18
CA ALA A 931 -14.30 -2.69 -10.92
C ALA A 931 -14.86 -1.74 -12.01
N LEU A 932 -16.19 -1.73 -12.14
CA LEU A 932 -17.14 -0.91 -12.90
C LEU A 932 -18.14 -0.25 -11.92
N SER A 933 -17.84 -0.19 -10.62
CA SER A 933 -18.39 0.90 -9.80
C SER A 933 -17.99 2.28 -10.38
N SER A 934 -17.03 2.29 -11.31
CA SER A 934 -16.62 3.37 -12.21
C SER A 934 -17.19 3.32 -13.64
N ALA A 935 -17.94 2.28 -14.10
CA ALA A 935 -18.16 2.16 -15.55
C ALA A 935 -19.34 1.30 -16.06
N HIS A 936 -20.38 1.94 -16.61
CA HIS A 936 -21.56 1.33 -17.26
C HIS A 936 -22.68 0.92 -16.30
N TRP A 937 -23.35 1.95 -15.79
CA TRP A 937 -24.79 1.95 -15.94
C TRP A 937 -25.16 1.68 -17.42
N ALA A 938 -26.20 0.89 -17.63
CA ALA A 938 -26.96 0.86 -18.87
C ALA A 938 -28.42 1.08 -18.49
N LEU A 939 -29.17 1.76 -19.35
CA LEU A 939 -30.63 1.86 -19.18
C LEU A 939 -31.21 0.46 -19.11
N LEU A 940 -32.13 0.23 -18.17
CA LEU A 940 -32.73 -1.09 -17.97
C LEU A 940 -33.35 -1.57 -19.29
N PRO A 941 -33.22 -2.87 -19.65
CA PRO A 941 -33.79 -3.38 -20.89
C PRO A 941 -35.30 -3.08 -20.96
N GLY A 942 -35.69 -2.21 -21.89
CA GLY A 942 -37.08 -1.75 -22.05
C GLY A 942 -37.36 -0.31 -21.60
N THR A 943 -36.43 0.41 -20.94
CA THR A 943 -36.61 1.84 -20.65
C THR A 943 -36.58 2.65 -21.96
N PRO A 944 -37.61 3.48 -22.25
CA PRO A 944 -37.64 4.35 -23.42
C PRO A 944 -36.44 5.30 -23.52
N THR A 945 -35.91 5.50 -24.74
CA THR A 945 -34.83 6.47 -24.98
C THR A 945 -35.37 7.89 -24.87
N LEU A 946 -34.75 8.70 -23.98
CA LEU A 946 -35.05 10.12 -23.84
C LEU A 946 -34.50 10.89 -25.05
N GLN A 947 -35.39 11.37 -25.91
CA GLN A 947 -35.03 12.13 -27.11
C GLN A 947 -34.54 13.53 -26.72
N MET A 948 -33.26 13.82 -26.99
CA MET A 948 -32.61 15.08 -26.65
C MET A 948 -31.59 15.49 -27.73
N ARG A 949 -31.31 16.79 -27.82
CA ARG A 949 -30.22 17.37 -28.63
C ARG A 949 -29.66 18.64 -27.99
N TYR A 950 -28.40 18.95 -28.23
CA TYR A 950 -27.84 20.28 -27.99
C TYR A 950 -28.16 21.20 -29.18
N PRO A 951 -28.08 22.54 -29.03
CA PRO A 951 -28.45 23.47 -30.10
C PRO A 951 -27.68 23.29 -31.41
N SER A 952 -26.40 22.90 -31.36
CA SER A 952 -25.54 22.65 -32.52
C SER A 952 -25.49 21.19 -33.00
N THR A 953 -26.14 20.26 -32.29
CA THR A 953 -26.04 18.81 -32.59
C THR A 953 -27.30 18.25 -33.27
N PRO A 954 -27.18 17.14 -34.03
CA PRO A 954 -28.32 16.29 -34.32
C PRO A 954 -28.92 15.68 -33.04
N TRP A 955 -30.03 14.95 -33.19
CA TRP A 955 -30.61 14.13 -32.12
C TRP A 955 -29.62 13.07 -31.65
N ILE A 956 -29.46 12.96 -30.33
CA ILE A 956 -28.42 12.16 -29.69
C ILE A 956 -28.93 10.73 -29.49
N SER A 957 -28.29 9.77 -30.15
CA SER A 957 -28.52 8.34 -29.93
C SER A 957 -27.72 7.83 -28.73
N PRO A 958 -28.21 6.81 -28.00
CA PRO A 958 -27.48 6.21 -26.87
C PRO A 958 -26.08 5.71 -27.29
N GLY A 959 -25.04 6.32 -26.73
CA GLY A 959 -23.64 5.98 -27.01
C GLY A 959 -22.97 6.86 -28.08
N ASP A 960 -23.66 7.85 -28.64
CA ASP A 960 -23.05 8.86 -29.50
C ASP A 960 -21.95 9.64 -28.76
N THR A 961 -21.06 10.28 -29.52
CA THR A 961 -19.93 11.05 -29.00
C THR A 961 -20.04 12.49 -29.46
N ILE A 962 -19.97 13.42 -28.51
CA ILE A 962 -20.16 14.85 -28.72
C ILE A 962 -18.87 15.56 -28.31
N LYS A 963 -18.46 16.58 -29.07
CA LYS A 963 -17.30 17.39 -28.69
C LYS A 963 -17.68 18.32 -27.53
N GLN A 964 -16.78 18.51 -26.58
CA GLN A 964 -17.04 19.35 -25.41
C GLN A 964 -17.68 20.73 -25.71
N PRO A 965 -17.26 21.50 -26.73
CA PRO A 965 -17.86 22.81 -27.03
C PRO A 965 -19.34 22.74 -27.41
N ASP A 966 -19.76 21.67 -28.09
CA ASP A 966 -21.16 21.47 -28.53
C ASP A 966 -22.08 21.07 -27.37
N ALA A 967 -21.50 20.52 -26.29
CA ALA A 967 -22.22 20.09 -25.09
C ALA A 967 -22.34 21.20 -24.01
N LEU A 968 -21.79 22.40 -24.24
CA LEU A 968 -21.84 23.51 -23.28
C LEU A 968 -23.26 24.09 -23.01
N PRO A 969 -24.17 24.23 -23.98
CA PRO A 969 -25.50 24.79 -23.74
C PRO A 969 -26.43 23.82 -22.98
N ILE A 970 -27.53 24.30 -22.42
CA ILE A 970 -28.58 23.41 -21.90
C ILE A 970 -29.24 22.67 -23.08
N PRO A 971 -29.39 21.32 -23.05
CA PRO A 971 -30.00 20.58 -24.15
C PRO A 971 -31.52 20.72 -24.20
N CYS A 972 -32.07 20.56 -25.40
CA CYS A 972 -33.49 20.54 -25.68
C CYS A 972 -34.02 19.10 -25.56
N ILE A 973 -34.98 18.87 -24.64
CA ILE A 973 -35.55 17.54 -24.36
C ILE A 973 -36.98 17.48 -24.91
N SER A 974 -37.24 16.50 -25.78
CA SER A 974 -38.55 16.32 -26.40
C SER A 974 -39.57 15.71 -25.43
N THR A 975 -40.84 16.08 -25.58
CA THR A 975 -41.96 15.42 -24.89
C THR A 975 -42.44 14.16 -25.60
N LEU A 976 -41.75 13.68 -26.65
CA LEU A 976 -42.09 12.44 -27.34
C LEU A 976 -42.08 11.26 -26.34
N ASN A 977 -43.15 10.46 -26.35
CA ASN A 977 -43.39 9.34 -25.43
C ASN A 977 -43.63 9.72 -23.95
N LEU A 978 -43.84 11.01 -23.62
CA LEU A 978 -44.17 11.45 -22.27
C LEU A 978 -45.65 11.86 -22.14
N ASN A 979 -46.28 11.47 -21.03
CA ASN A 979 -47.65 11.85 -20.70
C ASN A 979 -47.70 13.29 -20.17
N ALA A 980 -48.49 14.16 -20.80
CA ALA A 980 -48.61 15.58 -20.45
C ALA A 980 -49.35 15.88 -19.13
N ALA A 981 -50.16 14.93 -18.62
CA ALA A 981 -50.84 15.06 -17.34
C ALA A 981 -49.95 14.72 -16.12
N ARG A 982 -48.74 14.18 -16.36
CA ARG A 982 -47.81 13.74 -15.32
C ARG A 982 -46.70 14.77 -15.10
N THR A 983 -46.12 14.73 -13.90
CA THR A 983 -45.01 15.58 -13.48
C THR A 983 -43.74 14.73 -13.41
N TYR A 984 -42.59 15.29 -13.81
CA TYR A 984 -41.34 14.55 -13.93
C TYR A 984 -40.18 15.23 -13.19
N LEU A 985 -39.21 14.42 -12.79
CA LEU A 985 -37.91 14.81 -12.25
C LEU A 985 -36.82 14.34 -13.21
N LEU A 986 -35.97 15.25 -13.67
CA LEU A 986 -34.79 14.93 -14.46
C LEU A 986 -33.54 14.93 -13.56
N LEU A 987 -32.69 13.91 -13.70
CA LEU A 987 -31.33 13.86 -13.18
C LEU A 987 -30.32 13.83 -14.34
N PHE A 988 -29.20 14.52 -14.16
CA PHE A 988 -28.06 14.54 -15.08
C PHE A 988 -26.77 14.31 -14.30
N VAL A 989 -26.04 13.22 -14.56
CA VAL A 989 -24.83 12.84 -13.83
C VAL A 989 -23.64 12.54 -14.76
N ASP A 990 -22.44 12.71 -14.23
CA ASP A 990 -21.17 12.18 -14.76
C ASP A 990 -20.75 10.99 -13.88
N ILE A 991 -20.40 9.87 -14.51
CA ILE A 991 -20.07 8.60 -13.83
C ILE A 991 -18.61 8.18 -13.99
N ASP A 992 -17.79 8.98 -14.68
CA ASP A 992 -16.39 8.67 -14.98
C ASP A 992 -15.39 9.42 -14.07
N VAL A 993 -15.88 10.09 -13.03
CA VAL A 993 -15.07 10.95 -12.16
C VAL A 993 -14.32 10.14 -11.09
N VAL A 994 -13.00 10.07 -11.21
CA VAL A 994 -12.11 9.43 -10.23
C VAL A 994 -11.45 10.49 -9.36
N LEU A 995 -11.57 10.34 -8.04
CA LEU A 995 -11.01 11.26 -7.05
C LEU A 995 -10.33 10.47 -5.94
N GLU A 996 -9.10 10.84 -5.59
CA GLU A 996 -8.31 10.26 -4.49
C GLU A 996 -8.38 8.72 -4.39
N SER A 997 -8.19 8.05 -5.53
CA SER A 997 -8.23 6.57 -5.69
C SER A 997 -9.59 5.88 -5.46
N CYS A 998 -10.70 6.62 -5.37
CA CYS A 998 -12.06 6.10 -5.43
C CYS A 998 -12.82 6.55 -6.71
N SER A 999 -13.65 5.66 -7.25
CA SER A 999 -14.60 5.98 -8.33
C SER A 999 -15.84 6.68 -7.76
N THR A 1000 -16.23 7.83 -8.32
CA THR A 1000 -17.35 8.64 -7.80
C THR A 1000 -18.28 9.14 -8.91
N THR A 1001 -19.56 9.30 -8.58
CA THR A 1001 -20.55 9.95 -9.45
C THR A 1001 -20.67 11.43 -9.09
N VAL A 1002 -20.79 12.32 -10.08
CA VAL A 1002 -21.02 13.76 -9.89
C VAL A 1002 -22.39 14.16 -10.44
N LEU A 1003 -23.17 14.90 -9.66
CA LEU A 1003 -24.45 15.46 -10.10
C LEU A 1003 -24.26 16.77 -10.89
N HIS A 1004 -24.45 16.73 -12.20
CA HIS A 1004 -24.32 17.91 -13.06
C HIS A 1004 -25.58 18.78 -13.08
N TRP A 1005 -26.78 18.19 -13.04
CA TRP A 1005 -28.05 18.93 -13.00
C TRP A 1005 -29.18 18.07 -12.42
N TYR A 1006 -30.14 18.70 -11.74
CA TYR A 1006 -31.45 18.11 -11.47
C TYR A 1006 -32.53 19.17 -11.68
N GLN A 1007 -33.69 18.76 -12.20
CA GLN A 1007 -34.83 19.64 -12.40
C GLN A 1007 -36.13 18.94 -11.96
N PRO A 1008 -36.73 19.36 -10.83
CA PRO A 1008 -38.00 18.81 -10.35
C PRO A 1008 -39.20 19.54 -10.96
N HIS A 1009 -40.38 18.95 -10.82
CA HIS A 1009 -41.67 19.50 -11.23
C HIS A 1009 -41.75 19.86 -12.72
N MET A 1010 -41.06 19.12 -13.60
CA MET A 1010 -41.13 19.32 -15.05
C MET A 1010 -42.47 18.83 -15.59
N ARG A 1011 -43.11 19.64 -16.45
CA ARG A 1011 -44.32 19.26 -17.18
C ARG A 1011 -44.12 19.48 -18.68
N ALA A 1012 -44.76 18.64 -19.49
CA ALA A 1012 -44.71 18.76 -20.94
C ALA A 1012 -45.51 20.00 -21.37
N SER A 1013 -44.88 20.92 -22.12
CA SER A 1013 -45.55 22.11 -22.64
C SER A 1013 -45.27 22.30 -24.13
N ALA A 1014 -46.26 22.81 -24.86
CA ALA A 1014 -46.14 23.07 -26.29
C ALA A 1014 -45.46 24.42 -26.63
N THR A 1015 -45.16 25.26 -25.63
CA THR A 1015 -44.97 26.71 -25.85
C THR A 1015 -43.55 27.27 -25.68
N SER A 1016 -42.54 26.45 -25.39
CA SER A 1016 -41.15 26.91 -25.25
C SER A 1016 -40.33 26.73 -26.53
N ARG A 1017 -39.43 27.68 -26.83
CA ARG A 1017 -38.60 27.66 -28.06
C ARG A 1017 -37.19 27.15 -27.77
N CYS A 1018 -36.91 25.92 -28.17
CA CYS A 1018 -35.71 25.67 -28.96
C CYS A 1018 -36.09 25.87 -30.44
N ASN A 1019 -35.21 26.46 -31.25
CA ASN A 1019 -35.52 26.87 -32.64
C ASN A 1019 -35.69 25.67 -33.59
N ASP A 1020 -36.85 25.00 -33.54
CA ASP A 1020 -37.35 24.14 -34.62
C ASP A 1020 -38.88 23.91 -34.52
N ASN A 1021 -39.55 23.88 -35.68
CA ASN A 1021 -41.00 23.95 -35.83
C ASN A 1021 -41.78 22.64 -35.51
N LYS A 1022 -41.34 21.78 -34.57
CA LYS A 1022 -42.04 20.52 -34.25
C LYS A 1022 -42.11 20.19 -32.75
N LYS A 1023 -43.35 20.29 -32.23
CA LYS A 1023 -43.95 19.62 -31.05
C LYS A 1023 -43.09 19.46 -29.77
N GLY A 1024 -43.43 20.26 -28.76
CA GLY A 1024 -43.46 19.85 -27.34
C GLY A 1024 -42.09 19.69 -26.67
N TRP A 1025 -41.82 20.58 -25.70
CA TRP A 1025 -40.59 20.56 -24.90
C TRP A 1025 -40.95 20.58 -23.41
N LEU A 1026 -40.19 19.86 -22.59
CA LEU A 1026 -40.33 19.99 -21.14
C LEU A 1026 -39.78 21.36 -20.71
N VAL A 1027 -40.63 22.22 -20.16
CA VAL A 1027 -40.19 23.41 -19.43
C VAL A 1027 -40.90 23.49 -18.10
N ASN A 1028 -40.09 23.50 -17.05
CA ASN A 1028 -40.40 24.30 -15.89
C ASN A 1028 -39.13 25.04 -15.45
N ARG A 1029 -39.13 26.38 -15.54
CA ARG A 1029 -38.06 27.25 -15.03
C ARG A 1029 -38.43 27.89 -13.68
N THR A 1030 -39.62 27.63 -13.13
CA THR A 1030 -40.09 28.26 -11.90
C THR A 1030 -39.89 27.39 -10.64
N SER A 1031 -39.53 26.11 -10.80
CA SER A 1031 -39.10 25.26 -9.69
C SER A 1031 -37.59 25.38 -9.45
N THR A 1032 -37.20 25.50 -8.18
CA THR A 1032 -35.81 25.59 -7.69
C THR A 1032 -35.10 24.23 -7.82
N GLY A 1033 -34.61 23.92 -9.02
CA GLY A 1033 -33.66 22.83 -9.27
C GLY A 1033 -32.20 23.25 -9.05
N ALA A 1034 -31.25 22.35 -9.34
CA ALA A 1034 -29.84 22.72 -9.41
C ALA A 1034 -29.57 23.61 -10.61
N GLU A 1035 -28.51 24.41 -10.51
CA GLU A 1035 -27.89 25.04 -11.67
C GLU A 1035 -27.28 23.97 -12.60
N TYR A 1036 -27.48 24.15 -13.91
CA TYR A 1036 -26.94 23.25 -14.95
C TYR A 1036 -25.42 23.39 -15.06
N ILE A 1037 -24.68 22.34 -14.76
CA ILE A 1037 -23.24 22.26 -15.01
C ILE A 1037 -23.02 21.48 -16.31
N ALA A 1038 -22.48 22.14 -17.33
CA ALA A 1038 -22.15 21.49 -18.60
C ALA A 1038 -21.13 20.34 -18.45
N PRO A 1039 -21.13 19.35 -19.35
CA PRO A 1039 -20.04 18.39 -19.52
C PRO A 1039 -18.67 19.06 -19.60
N GLN A 1040 -17.77 18.63 -18.70
CA GLN A 1040 -16.42 19.17 -18.61
C GLN A 1040 -15.44 18.07 -18.18
N SER A 1041 -15.22 17.11 -19.09
CA SER A 1041 -14.15 16.12 -18.97
C SER A 1041 -12.77 16.80 -18.94
N PRO A 1042 -11.82 16.30 -18.13
CA PRO A 1042 -10.42 16.76 -18.16
C PRO A 1042 -9.77 16.64 -19.56
N PRO A 1043 -8.74 17.45 -19.86
CA PRO A 1043 -7.99 17.36 -21.12
C PRO A 1043 -7.50 15.96 -21.43
N TYR A 1044 -7.65 15.53 -22.68
CA TYR A 1044 -7.32 14.19 -23.18
C TYR A 1044 -8.07 13.01 -22.53
N THR A 1045 -9.20 13.29 -21.87
CA THR A 1045 -10.06 12.25 -21.30
C THR A 1045 -11.45 12.22 -21.94
N ARG A 1046 -12.15 11.12 -21.71
CA ARG A 1046 -13.47 10.82 -22.27
C ARG A 1046 -14.40 10.37 -21.15
N HIS A 1047 -15.45 11.15 -20.89
CA HIS A 1047 -16.42 10.88 -19.83
C HIS A 1047 -17.80 10.54 -20.41
N ARG A 1048 -18.56 9.70 -19.70
CA ARG A 1048 -19.96 9.37 -20.00
C ARG A 1048 -20.92 10.22 -19.18
N TYR A 1049 -21.81 10.88 -19.89
CA TYR A 1049 -22.84 11.73 -19.33
C TYR A 1049 -24.21 11.05 -19.44
N VAL A 1050 -25.01 11.20 -18.39
CA VAL A 1050 -26.18 10.34 -18.08
C VAL A 1050 -27.41 11.21 -17.86
N TYR A 1051 -28.45 11.08 -18.69
CA TYR A 1051 -29.77 11.67 -18.39
C TYR A 1051 -30.78 10.59 -18.00
N LEU A 1052 -31.46 10.80 -16.87
CA LEU A 1052 -32.49 9.92 -16.33
C LEU A 1052 -33.74 10.73 -15.98
N LEU A 1053 -34.90 10.30 -16.47
CA LEU A 1053 -36.19 10.92 -16.22
C LEU A 1053 -37.04 10.00 -15.35
N TYR A 1054 -37.51 10.53 -14.22
CA TYR A 1054 -38.38 9.85 -13.26
C TYR A 1054 -39.77 10.50 -13.27
N GLU A 1055 -40.80 9.70 -13.01
CA GLU A 1055 -42.12 10.24 -12.68
C GLU A 1055 -42.14 10.70 -11.22
N GLN A 1056 -42.70 11.88 -10.97
CA GLN A 1056 -42.73 12.54 -9.67
C GLN A 1056 -44.18 12.79 -9.22
N ASP A 1057 -44.50 12.45 -7.97
CA ASP A 1057 -45.80 12.78 -7.39
C ASP A 1057 -45.96 14.31 -7.30
N PRO A 1058 -47.13 14.89 -7.67
CA PRO A 1058 -47.37 16.33 -7.58
C PRO A 1058 -47.18 16.95 -6.19
N ASN A 1059 -47.37 16.16 -5.12
CA ASN A 1059 -47.25 16.59 -3.72
C ASN A 1059 -45.88 16.23 -3.11
N TYR A 1060 -44.95 15.71 -3.91
CA TYR A 1060 -43.63 15.31 -3.43
C TYR A 1060 -42.79 16.53 -2.99
N VAL A 1061 -42.36 16.52 -1.72
CA VAL A 1061 -41.44 17.51 -1.13
C VAL A 1061 -40.12 16.82 -0.81
N PHE A 1062 -38.99 17.40 -1.22
CA PHE A 1062 -37.67 16.91 -0.83
C PHE A 1062 -37.43 17.14 0.67
N PRO A 1063 -37.04 16.12 1.45
CA PRO A 1063 -36.65 16.30 2.84
C PRO A 1063 -35.52 17.33 3.02
N GLU A 1064 -35.59 18.17 4.06
CA GLU A 1064 -34.61 19.24 4.30
C GLU A 1064 -33.17 18.72 4.43
N CYS A 1065 -32.98 17.47 4.86
CA CYS A 1065 -31.67 16.83 4.90
C CYS A 1065 -30.98 16.74 3.54
N PHE A 1066 -31.68 16.88 2.40
CA PHE A 1066 -31.04 16.98 1.07
C PHE A 1066 -30.40 18.35 0.77
N GLY A 1067 -30.54 19.35 1.64
CA GLY A 1067 -29.98 20.69 1.43
C GLY A 1067 -28.45 20.74 1.24
N HIS A 1068 -27.73 19.73 1.74
CA HIS A 1068 -26.27 19.59 1.53
C HIS A 1068 -25.88 18.73 0.32
N ILE A 1069 -26.85 18.03 -0.31
CA ILE A 1069 -26.66 17.18 -1.51
C ILE A 1069 -26.86 18.00 -2.81
N PHE A 1070 -27.47 19.18 -2.69
CA PHE A 1070 -27.69 20.11 -3.80
C PHE A 1070 -26.97 21.47 -3.63
N PRO A 1071 -25.65 21.50 -3.36
CA PRO A 1071 -24.91 22.75 -3.25
C PRO A 1071 -24.84 23.45 -4.62
N LYS A 1072 -24.83 24.80 -4.57
CA LYS A 1072 -24.75 25.63 -5.77
C LYS A 1072 -23.39 25.48 -6.48
N THR A 1073 -22.33 25.19 -5.75
CA THR A 1073 -20.96 25.07 -6.27
C THR A 1073 -20.68 23.68 -6.87
N ARG A 1074 -19.76 23.60 -7.84
CA ARG A 1074 -19.40 22.37 -8.55
C ARG A 1074 -18.70 21.35 -7.64
N GLU A 1075 -17.89 21.83 -6.70
CA GLU A 1075 -17.06 21.00 -5.82
C GLU A 1075 -17.90 20.16 -4.85
N GLY A 1076 -19.09 20.61 -4.45
CA GLY A 1076 -19.94 19.89 -3.48
C GLY A 1076 -20.86 18.81 -4.08
N ARG A 1077 -20.79 18.55 -5.39
CA ARG A 1077 -21.69 17.60 -6.08
C ARG A 1077 -21.06 16.25 -6.39
N GLY A 1078 -19.84 15.99 -5.94
CA GLY A 1078 -19.16 14.70 -6.05
C GLY A 1078 -19.55 13.73 -4.94
N GLY A 1079 -19.58 12.43 -5.25
CA GLY A 1079 -20.03 11.39 -4.32
C GLY A 1079 -21.56 11.20 -4.29
N PHE A 1080 -22.26 11.56 -5.36
CA PHE A 1080 -23.72 11.43 -5.43
C PHE A 1080 -24.17 9.95 -5.55
N ASP A 1081 -24.68 9.36 -4.47
CA ASP A 1081 -25.30 8.03 -4.50
C ASP A 1081 -26.74 8.12 -5.04
N ILE A 1082 -26.89 7.85 -6.33
CA ILE A 1082 -28.18 7.84 -7.02
C ILE A 1082 -29.13 6.76 -6.49
N LYS A 1083 -28.62 5.62 -6.00
CA LYS A 1083 -29.47 4.52 -5.51
C LYS A 1083 -30.11 4.94 -4.20
N GLN A 1084 -29.31 5.45 -3.27
CA GLN A 1084 -29.78 5.94 -1.99
C GLN A 1084 -30.72 7.15 -2.14
N PHE A 1085 -30.44 8.05 -3.07
CA PHE A 1085 -31.36 9.14 -3.42
C PHE A 1085 -32.72 8.62 -3.91
N VAL A 1086 -32.75 7.70 -4.88
CA VAL A 1086 -33.99 7.11 -5.41
C VAL A 1086 -34.80 6.40 -4.32
N GLU A 1087 -34.13 5.66 -3.44
CA GLU A 1087 -34.74 4.91 -2.34
C GLU A 1087 -35.37 5.85 -1.29
N VAL A 1088 -34.63 6.83 -0.79
CA VAL A 1088 -35.14 7.82 0.19
C VAL A 1088 -36.18 8.76 -0.44
N ALA A 1089 -36.09 9.02 -1.75
CA ALA A 1089 -37.08 9.82 -2.47
C ALA A 1089 -38.34 9.04 -2.88
N GLY A 1090 -38.42 7.74 -2.62
CA GLY A 1090 -39.58 6.90 -3.01
C GLY A 1090 -39.81 6.85 -4.53
N LEU A 1091 -38.78 7.13 -5.33
CA LEU A 1091 -38.89 7.18 -6.79
C LEU A 1091 -38.93 5.76 -7.36
N ARG A 1092 -39.79 5.55 -8.35
CA ARG A 1092 -39.87 4.28 -9.11
C ARG A 1092 -38.75 4.20 -10.14
N ALA A 1093 -38.69 3.11 -10.91
CA ALA A 1093 -37.76 3.00 -12.05
C ALA A 1093 -37.92 4.17 -13.03
N PRO A 1094 -36.84 4.63 -13.68
CA PRO A 1094 -36.89 5.76 -14.62
C PRO A 1094 -37.79 5.43 -15.83
N VAL A 1095 -38.63 6.40 -16.20
CA VAL A 1095 -39.59 6.29 -17.31
C VAL A 1095 -38.93 6.55 -18.67
N ALA A 1096 -37.78 7.23 -18.70
CA ALA A 1096 -36.94 7.38 -19.87
C ALA A 1096 -35.49 7.73 -19.49
N GLY A 1097 -34.53 7.57 -20.40
CA GLY A 1097 -33.18 8.10 -20.23
C GLY A 1097 -32.31 7.98 -21.49
N ASN A 1098 -31.12 8.60 -21.48
CA ASN A 1098 -30.19 8.59 -22.63
C ASN A 1098 -28.74 8.83 -22.19
N PHE A 1099 -27.76 8.36 -22.97
CA PHE A 1099 -26.32 8.43 -22.67
C PHE A 1099 -25.47 8.84 -23.86
N PHE A 1100 -24.38 9.54 -23.60
CA PHE A 1100 -23.41 9.95 -24.61
C PHE A 1100 -22.01 10.12 -23.99
N TYR A 1101 -21.00 10.12 -24.84
CA TYR A 1101 -19.62 10.41 -24.47
C TYR A 1101 -19.27 11.86 -24.82
N VAL A 1102 -18.42 12.49 -24.00
CA VAL A 1102 -17.80 13.78 -24.33
C VAL A 1102 -16.28 13.65 -24.31
N ASP A 1103 -15.70 13.84 -25.48
CA ASP A 1103 -14.25 13.84 -25.71
C ASP A 1103 -13.71 15.27 -25.57
N ASN A 1104 -12.61 15.43 -24.84
CA ASN A 1104 -11.88 16.69 -24.71
C ASN A 1104 -10.49 16.59 -25.34
N ASP A 1105 -10.40 16.95 -26.63
CA ASP A 1105 -9.16 16.94 -27.42
C ASP A 1105 -8.24 18.16 -27.17
N ALA A 1106 -8.64 19.10 -26.31
CA ALA A 1106 -7.92 20.35 -26.13
C ALA A 1106 -6.59 20.14 -25.38
N ALA A 1107 -5.52 20.76 -25.89
CA ALA A 1107 -4.32 20.97 -25.08
C ALA A 1107 -4.66 21.81 -23.84
N PRO A 1108 -4.04 21.57 -22.67
CA PRO A 1108 -4.37 22.28 -21.44
C PRO A 1108 -4.14 23.78 -21.60
N THR A 1109 -5.23 24.51 -21.83
CA THR A 1109 -5.26 25.96 -21.86
C THR A 1109 -5.06 26.47 -20.45
N THR A 1110 -4.16 27.43 -20.28
CA THR A 1110 -3.71 27.96 -18.97
C THR A 1110 -4.77 28.82 -18.24
N THR A 1111 -6.05 28.66 -18.58
CA THR A 1111 -7.17 29.49 -18.10
C THR A 1111 -8.47 28.68 -18.01
N ALA A 1112 -8.57 27.79 -17.03
CA ALA A 1112 -9.85 27.36 -16.46
C ALA A 1112 -9.63 26.75 -15.06
N SER A 1113 -9.91 27.52 -14.02
CA SER A 1113 -9.97 27.05 -12.63
C SER A 1113 -11.13 26.07 -12.42
N GLY A 1114 -10.88 24.94 -11.75
CA GLY A 1114 -11.95 23.99 -11.40
C GLY A 1114 -11.43 22.61 -11.01
N GLY A 1115 -10.57 22.55 -9.98
CA GLY A 1115 -10.17 21.27 -9.40
C GLY A 1115 -11.37 20.58 -8.75
N LEU A 1116 -11.72 19.39 -9.21
CA LEU A 1116 -12.68 18.52 -8.51
C LEU A 1116 -12.03 18.03 -7.22
N VAL A 1117 -12.65 18.31 -6.07
CA VAL A 1117 -12.29 17.78 -4.75
C VAL A 1117 -13.35 16.73 -4.38
N PRO A 1118 -12.99 15.55 -3.84
CA PRO A 1118 -13.97 14.58 -3.39
C PRO A 1118 -14.64 15.02 -2.09
N THR A 1119 -15.95 15.32 -2.16
CA THR A 1119 -16.80 15.31 -0.97
C THR A 1119 -17.20 13.89 -0.61
N THR A 1120 -16.69 13.38 0.50
CA THR A 1120 -17.23 12.16 1.14
C THR A 1120 -18.59 12.47 1.78
N THR A 1121 -19.68 12.23 1.06
CA THR A 1121 -21.04 12.22 1.60
C THR A 1121 -21.26 11.00 2.48
N TRP A 1122 -20.97 11.14 3.78
CA TRP A 1122 -21.27 10.15 4.80
C TRP A 1122 -22.79 10.05 5.04
N PHE A 1123 -23.48 9.27 4.21
CA PHE A 1123 -24.88 8.89 4.42
C PHE A 1123 -25.08 7.89 5.60
N ARG A 1124 -24.06 7.68 6.44
CA ARG A 1124 -24.00 6.65 7.49
C ARG A 1124 -24.08 7.15 8.93
N SER A 1125 -24.23 8.46 9.16
CA SER A 1125 -24.12 9.05 10.52
C SER A 1125 -25.27 9.96 10.94
N ALA A 1126 -26.42 9.92 10.26
CA ALA A 1126 -27.65 10.56 10.75
C ALA A 1126 -28.87 9.68 10.46
N PRO A 1127 -29.67 9.27 11.48
CA PRO A 1127 -31.00 8.77 11.22
C PRO A 1127 -31.86 9.93 10.71
N CYS A 1128 -32.26 9.88 9.43
CA CYS A 1128 -33.29 10.79 8.94
C CYS A 1128 -34.58 10.51 9.73
N ARG A 1129 -34.97 11.43 10.60
CA ARG A 1129 -36.34 11.45 11.13
C ARG A 1129 -37.28 11.77 9.96
N THR A 1130 -37.82 10.73 9.35
CA THR A 1130 -39.04 10.86 8.58
C THR A 1130 -40.16 11.23 9.56
N GLU A 1131 -40.51 12.51 9.65
CA GLU A 1131 -41.92 12.81 9.83
C GLU A 1131 -42.66 12.18 8.64
N GLU A 1132 -43.71 11.42 8.91
CA GLU A 1132 -44.34 10.56 7.91
C GLU A 1132 -44.77 11.37 6.67
N PRO A 1133 -44.41 10.94 5.45
CA PRO A 1133 -45.07 11.45 4.27
C PRO A 1133 -46.54 11.01 4.33
N LYS A 1134 -47.44 11.97 4.62
CA LYS A 1134 -48.89 11.74 4.79
C LYS A 1134 -49.59 11.32 3.50
N SER A 1135 -49.40 10.08 3.06
CA SER A 1135 -50.38 9.32 2.25
C SER A 1135 -49.99 7.85 2.02
N THR A 1136 -50.41 6.99 2.94
CA THR A 1136 -51.03 5.66 2.67
C THR A 1136 -50.36 4.65 1.71
N GLY A 1137 -49.76 3.60 2.32
CA GLY A 1137 -50.14 2.21 2.01
C GLY A 1137 -49.11 1.29 1.32
N PHE A 1138 -48.42 0.43 2.09
CA PHE A 1138 -48.68 -1.03 2.13
C PHE A 1138 -47.77 -1.79 3.14
N ILE A 1139 -48.44 -2.64 3.94
CA ILE A 1139 -48.09 -3.77 4.83
C ILE A 1139 -46.62 -4.29 4.88
N PRO A 1140 -46.06 -4.62 6.07
CA PRO A 1140 -44.67 -5.08 6.28
C PRO A 1140 -44.46 -6.60 6.12
N MET A 1141 -43.20 -7.04 6.22
CA MET A 1141 -42.84 -8.44 6.49
C MET A 1141 -41.71 -8.51 7.53
N GLU A 1142 -41.96 -9.23 8.63
CA GLU A 1142 -41.08 -9.33 9.79
C GLU A 1142 -39.91 -10.31 9.57
N ALA A 1143 -38.81 -10.07 10.29
CA ALA A 1143 -37.89 -11.11 10.73
C ALA A 1143 -37.26 -10.70 12.06
N ASP A 1144 -37.78 -11.25 13.15
CA ASP A 1144 -37.24 -11.14 14.50
C ASP A 1144 -35.75 -11.56 14.57
N TYR A 1145 -34.98 -10.84 15.38
CA TYR A 1145 -34.04 -11.43 16.34
C TYR A 1145 -33.67 -10.37 17.38
N GLY A 1146 -34.41 -10.35 18.49
CA GLY A 1146 -34.09 -9.50 19.64
C GLY A 1146 -32.91 -10.03 20.46
N VAL A 1147 -32.12 -9.11 21.01
CA VAL A 1147 -31.39 -9.32 22.28
C VAL A 1147 -31.51 -8.02 23.07
N ASP A 1148 -32.00 -8.11 24.30
CA ASP A 1148 -32.08 -6.99 25.24
C ASP A 1148 -30.72 -6.35 25.53
N GLN A 1149 -30.72 -5.03 25.71
CA GLN A 1149 -30.18 -4.49 26.97
C GLN A 1149 -30.86 -3.17 27.36
N GLN A 1150 -31.15 -3.06 28.66
CA GLN A 1150 -31.98 -2.02 29.25
C GLN A 1150 -31.27 -0.67 29.35
N GLN A 1151 -32.08 0.37 29.56
CA GLN A 1151 -31.69 1.69 30.04
C GLN A 1151 -30.78 1.60 31.30
N VAL A 1152 -29.92 2.60 31.50
CA VAL A 1152 -29.99 3.50 32.68
C VAL A 1152 -28.97 4.65 32.55
N VAL A 1153 -29.51 5.87 32.66
CA VAL A 1153 -28.94 7.11 33.22
C VAL A 1153 -27.41 7.17 33.48
N ILE A 1154 -26.69 8.00 32.70
CA ILE A 1154 -26.07 9.30 33.09
C ILE A 1154 -25.70 10.06 31.80
#